data_AF-G2Y109-F1
#
_entry.id   AF-G2Y109-F1
#
_cell.length_a   1.000
_cell.length_b   1.000
_cell.length_c   1.000
_cell.angle_alpha   90.00
_cell.angle_beta   90.00
_cell.angle_gamma   90.00
#
_symmetry.space_group_name_H-M   'P 1'
#
loop_
_entity.id
_entity.type
_entity.pdbx_description
1 polymer ?
#
loop_
_entity_poly.entity_id
_entity_poly.type
_entity_poly.pdbx_seq_one_letter_code
_entity_poly.pdbx_strand_id
1 'polypeptide(L)'
;MATLKFGQATSTIFNVSRTKYGEDKVYVHPDGSSSTASGWSPTGFLHLSGNLQRMEEEKLIEEFQRKKIGEFTVRELVDFDVVSGRVLEEADLESIPIHPIFAVNMWEKLGQRQRDWALQTPEEMGDGHFIMDNPYVLNAMMPVLTLASAFLSRMHTVPFVDALFLGPREPMDPSTSTLTIPRGLYTFWRRDEKTRTVNDSQECLEVVTSFLKYLHGKIKWGFASGYYMPWDEAPSKENCHGVTFIAKDSDDKETIWIFLDLKLLDLLLRNDLTSAEKAGTQYSLAITMIHELTHAMGFNFHHDPDLEGLYGYEPYFEDSPQCELGFEMENSVFGGIIEPVFKPPAAPLAYRMVSSYPSWSHLKVRTLETFVMDQAAKYNDLSYVYFVPIQTFEDIRKLSFWDTAIRQFGFSAIHARSIRHGWAGRYVAFWDLADHYNAPQAGLLKSGRIKDHEQKQAARIKELADVVAVYNSTQLSPLRKAASKFIDDIMASASKEERFYDFTQEQEEKLTAIREVCIELHQPSNAAGADQRDKTALLLLTKLEEATMAHKETFNLLEASEAFKNTIFRDRRATIFRWNIGTRRLLNDLLTGLSAKSSQDGKSIAILDQLGQLLAQLEGVRLKIFPPLPTWTLGHEYKPEGAEELKKWPKDFFAEELAELEFMCDLFAAAMESNPTKCYNLAEKRVTDNQGPSSMSFYCRFLCTNKAVVCRDDWMEKDWEERNQVVEQKLQWLKIMREGCTELWRGTFEGWMLWYEAKRKKKDDEKASDEAVELLRQNSEMERKKRRQRF
;
A
#
# COMPACT_ATOMS: atom_id res chain seq x y z
N MET A 1 31.81 27.77 17.50
CA MET A 1 30.71 27.75 18.50
C MET A 1 29.61 28.64 17.93
N ALA A 2 28.42 28.19 17.53
CA ALA A 2 27.52 27.20 18.14
C ALA A 2 27.00 26.16 17.14
N THR A 3 26.73 24.98 17.68
CA THR A 3 26.16 23.76 17.12
C THR A 3 24.63 23.83 16.94
N LEU A 4 24.16 23.22 15.84
CA LEU A 4 22.94 22.40 15.68
C LEU A 4 21.62 22.86 16.34
N LYS A 5 20.59 23.03 15.50
CA LYS A 5 19.45 22.09 15.41
C LYS A 5 18.53 22.51 14.25
N PHE A 6 18.74 21.91 13.07
CA PHE A 6 17.68 21.82 12.07
C PHE A 6 16.56 20.95 12.65
N GLY A 7 15.32 21.42 12.53
CA GLY A 7 14.15 20.73 13.05
C GLY A 7 14.03 19.32 12.47
N GLN A 8 13.70 18.35 13.33
CA GLN A 8 13.36 16.99 12.94
C GLN A 8 12.05 17.01 12.15
N ALA A 9 12.12 16.89 10.82
CA ALA A 9 10.97 16.49 10.02
C ALA A 9 10.88 14.96 10.05
N THR A 10 9.97 14.42 10.85
CA THR A 10 9.65 12.99 10.88
C THR A 10 8.55 12.69 9.85
N SER A 11 8.97 12.29 8.64
CA SER A 11 8.39 11.25 7.76
C SER A 11 6.96 11.36 7.18
N THR A 12 6.85 11.05 5.87
CA THR A 12 5.72 10.44 5.11
C THR A 12 4.49 11.24 4.69
N ILE A 13 3.83 10.72 3.64
CA ILE A 13 2.42 10.84 3.22
C ILE A 13 1.41 11.17 4.34
N PHE A 14 1.71 10.74 5.56
CA PHE A 14 0.91 10.94 6.76
C PHE A 14 1.10 12.31 7.45
N ASN A 15 2.05 13.14 7.03
CA ASN A 15 2.24 14.53 7.47
C ASN A 15 3.09 15.31 6.45
N VAL A 16 2.44 16.00 5.50
CA VAL A 16 3.16 16.79 4.49
C VAL A 16 2.78 18.26 4.53
N SER A 17 3.78 19.12 4.76
CA SER A 17 3.68 20.57 4.60
C SER A 17 3.25 20.95 3.18
N ARG A 18 2.33 21.93 3.08
CA ARG A 18 1.83 22.57 1.85
C ARG A 18 2.96 23.05 0.90
N THR A 19 4.16 23.29 1.42
CA THR A 19 5.34 23.75 0.66
C THR A 19 6.13 22.64 -0.04
N LYS A 20 5.91 21.36 0.28
CA LYS A 20 6.74 20.24 -0.21
C LYS A 20 6.48 19.85 -1.68
N TYR A 21 5.36 20.26 -2.26
CA TYR A 21 4.95 19.87 -3.63
C TYR A 21 4.76 21.04 -4.61
N GLY A 22 5.30 22.23 -4.29
CA GLY A 22 5.12 23.46 -5.07
C GLY A 22 3.73 24.07 -4.89
N GLU A 23 3.65 25.40 -4.95
CA GLU A 23 2.43 26.18 -4.64
C GLU A 23 1.24 25.85 -5.57
N ASP A 24 1.51 25.29 -6.76
CA ASP A 24 0.51 25.17 -7.84
C ASP A 24 -0.16 23.78 -7.98
N LYS A 25 0.16 22.79 -7.14
CA LYS A 25 -0.31 21.39 -7.34
C LYS A 25 -0.97 20.70 -6.14
N VAL A 26 -1.15 21.41 -5.03
CA VAL A 26 -1.88 20.90 -3.85
C VAL A 26 -3.34 21.35 -3.94
N TYR A 27 -4.30 20.46 -3.68
CA TYR A 27 -5.69 20.87 -3.51
C TYR A 27 -5.78 21.88 -2.35
N VAL A 28 -6.18 23.12 -2.66
CA VAL A 28 -6.41 24.18 -1.68
C VAL A 28 -7.93 24.39 -1.59
N HIS A 29 -8.48 24.25 -0.39
CA HIS A 29 -9.90 24.52 -0.16
C HIS A 29 -10.22 25.99 -0.52
N PRO A 30 -11.34 26.28 -1.23
CA PRO A 30 -11.71 27.64 -1.61
C PRO A 30 -11.79 28.63 -0.43
N ASP A 31 -12.04 28.10 0.77
CA ASP A 31 -12.27 28.90 1.99
C ASP A 31 -11.00 29.06 2.86
N GLY A 32 -9.85 28.56 2.41
CA GLY A 32 -8.59 28.70 3.15
C GLY A 32 -8.52 27.91 4.48
N SER A 33 -9.37 26.90 4.68
CA SER A 33 -9.34 26.05 5.88
C SER A 33 -7.98 25.32 5.97
N SER A 34 -7.36 25.42 7.14
CA SER A 34 -6.02 24.92 7.44
C SER A 34 -5.99 23.40 7.66
N SER A 35 -6.46 22.62 6.69
CA SER A 35 -6.19 21.18 6.71
C SER A 35 -4.68 20.98 6.56
N THR A 36 -4.05 20.40 7.59
CA THR A 36 -2.63 20.01 7.59
C THR A 36 -2.34 18.80 6.69
N ALA A 37 -3.39 18.19 6.11
CA ALA A 37 -3.28 17.02 5.25
C ALA A 37 -3.15 17.43 3.77
N SER A 38 -2.21 16.82 3.06
CA SER A 38 -2.07 17.00 1.61
C SER A 38 -3.24 16.30 0.89
N GLY A 39 -3.55 16.70 -0.35
CA GLY A 39 -4.47 15.94 -1.21
C GLY A 39 -4.04 14.49 -1.51
N TRP A 40 -2.81 14.12 -1.11
CA TRP A 40 -2.24 12.78 -1.20
C TRP A 40 -2.19 12.05 0.13
N SER A 41 -2.68 12.64 1.21
CA SER A 41 -2.75 11.96 2.50
C SER A 41 -3.87 10.90 2.46
N PRO A 42 -3.70 9.74 3.13
CA PRO A 42 -4.70 8.69 3.11
C PRO A 42 -5.93 9.21 3.85
N THR A 43 -7.07 9.19 3.17
CA THR A 43 -8.35 9.58 3.76
C THR A 43 -8.72 8.61 4.89
N GLY A 44 -9.53 9.06 5.85
CA GLY A 44 -10.16 8.15 6.80
C GLY A 44 -11.30 7.40 6.13
N PHE A 45 -11.65 6.23 6.66
CA PHE A 45 -13.01 5.72 6.47
C PHE A 45 -13.92 6.64 7.30
N LEU A 46 -14.86 7.33 6.63
CA LEU A 46 -15.31 8.66 7.06
C LEU A 46 -15.61 8.89 8.54
N HIS A 47 -15.42 10.18 8.84
CA HIS A 47 -15.93 10.85 10.00
C HIS A 47 -17.47 11.09 9.92
N LEU A 48 -18.27 10.06 10.17
CA LEU A 48 -19.75 10.12 10.11
C LEU A 48 -20.44 10.92 11.24
N SER A 49 -19.69 11.47 12.21
CA SER A 49 -20.24 12.21 13.37
C SER A 49 -20.13 13.73 13.29
N GLY A 50 -20.75 14.35 12.27
CA GLY A 50 -21.30 15.69 12.50
C GLY A 50 -20.61 16.91 11.87
N ASN A 51 -19.89 16.77 10.75
CA ASN A 51 -19.65 17.94 9.88
C ASN A 51 -19.76 17.57 8.40
N LEU A 52 -20.90 17.92 7.79
CA LEU A 52 -21.15 17.77 6.34
C LEU A 52 -20.01 18.34 5.49
N GLN A 53 -19.42 19.46 5.92
CA GLN A 53 -18.29 20.11 5.23
C GLN A 53 -17.07 19.20 5.16
N ARG A 54 -16.74 18.49 6.26
CA ARG A 54 -15.59 17.57 6.31
C ARG A 54 -15.80 16.32 5.46
N MET A 55 -17.04 15.83 5.37
CA MET A 55 -17.39 14.74 4.46
C MET A 55 -17.25 15.14 3.00
N GLU A 56 -17.68 16.35 2.65
CA GLU A 56 -17.49 16.92 1.31
C GLU A 56 -16.01 17.12 0.99
N GLU A 57 -15.21 17.62 1.93
CA GLU A 57 -13.75 17.74 1.79
C GLU A 57 -13.07 16.39 1.52
N GLU A 58 -13.34 15.36 2.33
CA GLU A 58 -12.77 14.02 2.12
C GLU A 58 -13.20 13.43 0.78
N LYS A 59 -14.46 13.61 0.38
CA LYS A 59 -14.96 13.17 -0.93
C LYS A 59 -14.22 13.84 -2.07
N LEU A 60 -13.97 15.16 -1.99
CA LEU A 60 -13.21 15.89 -3.00
C LEU A 60 -11.75 15.43 -3.08
N ILE A 61 -11.14 15.09 -1.94
CA ILE A 61 -9.80 14.50 -1.90
C ILE A 61 -9.81 13.11 -2.56
N GLU A 62 -10.77 12.24 -2.24
CA GLU A 62 -10.88 10.92 -2.88
C GLU A 62 -11.15 11.04 -4.38
N GLU A 63 -12.03 11.94 -4.81
CA GLU A 63 -12.29 12.22 -6.23
C GLU A 63 -11.03 12.68 -6.95
N PHE A 64 -10.24 13.57 -6.32
CA PHE A 64 -8.94 13.97 -6.83
C PHE A 64 -7.98 12.78 -6.95
N GLN A 65 -7.84 11.96 -5.90
CA GLN A 65 -6.96 10.79 -5.90
C GLN A 65 -7.38 9.79 -6.98
N ARG A 66 -8.67 9.44 -7.05
CA ARG A 66 -9.24 8.52 -8.05
C ARG A 66 -9.02 9.02 -9.47
N LYS A 67 -9.14 10.33 -9.71
CA LYS A 67 -8.83 10.94 -11.02
C LYS A 67 -7.36 10.82 -11.39
N LYS A 68 -6.46 10.85 -10.41
CA LYS A 68 -5.00 10.85 -10.66
C LYS A 68 -4.36 9.47 -10.62
N ILE A 69 -4.94 8.51 -9.90
CA ILE A 69 -4.38 7.18 -9.65
C ILE A 69 -5.30 6.08 -10.22
N GLY A 70 -5.98 6.32 -11.34
CA GLY A 70 -6.71 5.27 -12.07
C GLY A 70 -7.86 4.63 -11.29
N GLU A 71 -8.71 5.47 -10.69
CA GLU A 71 -9.85 5.10 -9.83
C GLU A 71 -9.50 4.61 -8.42
N PHE A 72 -8.22 4.62 -8.02
CA PHE A 72 -7.76 4.28 -6.66
C PHE A 72 -7.53 5.50 -5.77
N THR A 73 -7.64 5.29 -4.46
CA THR A 73 -7.28 6.27 -3.41
C THR A 73 -5.92 5.91 -2.79
N VAL A 74 -5.27 6.86 -2.12
CA VAL A 74 -4.00 6.59 -1.42
C VAL A 74 -4.23 5.64 -0.23
N ARG A 75 -5.40 5.70 0.40
CA ARG A 75 -5.81 4.72 1.43
C ARG A 75 -5.76 3.29 0.90
N GLU A 76 -6.32 3.06 -0.28
CA GLU A 76 -6.26 1.75 -0.93
C GLU A 76 -4.83 1.33 -1.24
N LEU A 77 -3.96 2.25 -1.67
CA LEU A 77 -2.54 1.93 -1.89
C LEU A 77 -1.79 1.57 -0.60
N VAL A 78 -2.18 2.16 0.54
CA VAL A 78 -1.67 1.78 1.87
C VAL A 78 -2.14 0.38 2.24
N ASP A 79 -3.41 0.10 2.02
CA ASP A 79 -3.96 -1.24 2.26
C ASP A 79 -3.23 -2.27 1.38
N PHE A 80 -2.89 -1.93 0.13
CA PHE A 80 -2.09 -2.77 -0.77
C PHE A 80 -0.61 -2.94 -0.40
N ASP A 81 -0.10 -2.26 0.64
CA ASP A 81 1.35 -2.14 0.94
C ASP A 81 2.16 -1.76 -0.32
N VAL A 82 1.57 -0.88 -1.14
CA VAL A 82 2.19 -0.21 -2.29
C VAL A 82 2.71 1.16 -1.85
N VAL A 83 1.99 1.77 -0.91
CA VAL A 83 2.40 2.92 -0.14
C VAL A 83 2.64 2.45 1.29
N SER A 84 3.85 2.62 1.83
CA SER A 84 4.18 2.08 3.15
C SER A 84 5.15 2.97 3.92
N GLY A 85 4.85 3.17 5.20
CA GLY A 85 5.75 3.72 6.21
C GLY A 85 6.56 2.65 6.95
N ARG A 86 6.41 1.37 6.57
CA ARG A 86 7.18 0.26 7.15
C ARG A 86 8.68 0.47 6.96
N VAL A 87 9.43 0.27 8.04
CA VAL A 87 10.89 0.16 7.98
C VAL A 87 11.22 -1.17 7.31
N LEU A 88 11.87 -1.10 6.15
CA LEU A 88 12.31 -2.28 5.44
C LEU A 88 13.52 -2.89 6.14
N GLU A 89 13.65 -4.21 6.02
CA GLU A 89 14.85 -4.89 6.45
C GLU A 89 16.10 -4.35 5.74
N GLU A 90 17.25 -4.43 6.41
CA GLU A 90 18.52 -4.01 5.85
C GLU A 90 18.88 -4.82 4.59
N ALA A 91 19.45 -4.15 3.59
CA ALA A 91 19.95 -4.84 2.41
C ALA A 91 21.22 -5.62 2.74
N ASP A 92 21.44 -6.77 2.10
CA ASP A 92 22.63 -7.62 2.29
C ASP A 92 23.34 -7.93 0.95
N LEU A 93 23.13 -7.07 -0.06
CA LEU A 93 23.75 -7.21 -1.38
C LEU A 93 25.22 -6.74 -1.43
N GLU A 94 25.83 -6.31 -0.32
CA GLU A 94 27.20 -5.77 -0.29
C GLU A 94 28.26 -6.76 -0.80
N SER A 95 27.94 -8.06 -0.77
CA SER A 95 28.79 -9.12 -1.31
C SER A 95 28.80 -9.20 -2.84
N ILE A 96 27.83 -8.57 -3.52
CA ILE A 96 27.76 -8.49 -4.98
C ILE A 96 28.73 -7.40 -5.44
N PRO A 97 29.78 -7.73 -6.21
CA PRO A 97 30.73 -6.73 -6.67
C PRO A 97 30.06 -5.81 -7.70
N ILE A 98 30.38 -4.51 -7.61
CA ILE A 98 29.99 -3.55 -8.64
C ILE A 98 30.67 -3.96 -9.96
N HIS A 99 29.87 -4.14 -11.00
CA HIS A 99 30.36 -4.51 -12.32
C HIS A 99 31.29 -3.40 -12.87
N PRO A 100 32.42 -3.73 -13.52
CA PRO A 100 33.37 -2.72 -14.01
C PRO A 100 32.75 -1.63 -14.88
N ILE A 101 31.71 -1.96 -15.65
CA ILE A 101 30.97 -1.00 -16.50
C ILE A 101 30.36 0.17 -15.69
N PHE A 102 30.14 -0.01 -14.39
CA PHE A 102 29.58 0.98 -13.48
C PHE A 102 30.62 1.57 -12.51
N ALA A 103 31.89 1.16 -12.62
CA ALA A 103 32.94 1.57 -11.69
C ALA A 103 33.12 3.10 -11.68
N VAL A 104 33.55 3.67 -10.54
CA VAL A 104 33.63 5.13 -10.34
C VAL A 104 34.48 5.85 -11.40
N ASN A 105 35.53 5.22 -11.92
CA ASN A 105 36.35 5.76 -13.00
C ASN A 105 35.61 5.86 -14.34
N MET A 106 34.48 5.18 -14.51
CA MET A 106 33.58 5.26 -15.66
C MET A 106 32.63 6.46 -15.61
N TRP A 107 32.66 7.26 -14.54
CA TRP A 107 31.81 8.44 -14.38
C TRP A 107 32.55 9.73 -14.67
N GLU A 108 31.86 10.72 -15.22
CA GLU A 108 32.41 12.02 -15.56
C GLU A 108 33.18 12.67 -14.41
N LYS A 109 34.27 13.36 -14.76
CA LYS A 109 35.09 14.12 -13.83
C LYS A 109 34.91 15.61 -14.08
N LEU A 110 35.17 16.41 -13.05
CA LEU A 110 35.14 17.86 -13.16
C LEU A 110 36.06 18.33 -14.30
N GLY A 111 35.55 19.17 -15.19
CA GLY A 111 36.29 19.69 -16.36
C GLY A 111 36.40 18.75 -17.56
N GLN A 112 35.78 17.56 -17.54
CA GLN A 112 35.72 16.67 -18.73
C GLN A 112 34.59 17.04 -19.70
N ARG A 113 33.71 17.97 -19.31
CA ARG A 113 32.66 18.52 -20.16
C ARG A 113 33.27 19.47 -21.19
N GLN A 114 32.90 19.31 -22.46
CA GLN A 114 33.53 20.05 -23.56
C GLN A 114 33.09 21.51 -23.72
N ARG A 115 31.93 21.91 -23.18
CA ARG A 115 31.55 23.33 -23.08
C ARG A 115 31.54 23.76 -21.62
N ASP A 116 31.49 25.08 -21.38
CA ASP A 116 31.25 25.72 -20.07
C ASP A 116 29.84 25.38 -19.53
N TRP A 117 29.60 24.10 -19.30
CA TRP A 117 28.36 23.53 -18.83
C TRP A 117 28.36 23.61 -17.31
N ALA A 118 27.48 24.43 -16.76
CA ALA A 118 27.29 24.52 -15.32
C ALA A 118 26.85 23.14 -14.79
N LEU A 119 27.77 22.46 -14.11
CA LEU A 119 27.39 21.37 -13.22
C LEU A 119 26.48 21.97 -12.15
N GLN A 120 25.28 21.41 -12.00
CA GLN A 120 24.33 21.88 -11.02
C GLN A 120 24.81 21.51 -9.61
N THR A 121 24.46 22.35 -8.64
CA THR A 121 24.74 22.15 -7.22
C THR A 121 23.50 21.54 -6.58
N PRO A 122 23.59 20.46 -5.79
CA PRO A 122 22.43 19.95 -5.08
C PRO A 122 21.95 20.98 -4.05
N GLU A 123 20.65 21.33 -4.06
CA GLU A 123 20.07 22.30 -3.12
C GLU A 123 20.34 21.91 -1.66
N GLU A 124 20.35 20.61 -1.38
CA GLU A 124 20.53 20.03 -0.05
C GLU A 124 21.98 20.05 0.44
N MET A 125 22.96 20.17 -0.47
CA MET A 125 24.39 20.18 -0.12
C MET A 125 24.95 21.58 0.12
N GLY A 126 24.31 22.64 -0.39
CA GLY A 126 24.78 24.03 -0.26
C GLY A 126 26.04 24.37 -1.07
N ASP A 127 26.93 23.40 -1.31
CA ASP A 127 28.06 23.44 -2.24
C ASP A 127 28.29 22.05 -2.92
N GLY A 128 29.06 22.02 -4.01
CA GLY A 128 29.41 20.79 -4.74
C GLY A 128 28.75 20.62 -6.12
N HIS A 129 29.02 19.49 -6.78
CA HIS A 129 28.51 19.18 -8.12
C HIS A 129 27.88 17.78 -8.13
N PHE A 130 26.88 17.58 -8.99
CA PHE A 130 26.34 16.24 -9.28
C PHE A 130 27.32 15.43 -10.15
N ILE A 131 28.35 14.88 -9.50
CA ILE A 131 29.35 13.99 -10.09
C ILE A 131 29.63 12.84 -9.13
N MET A 132 30.02 11.68 -9.65
CA MET A 132 30.26 10.50 -8.83
C MET A 132 31.45 10.64 -7.86
N ASP A 133 32.36 11.60 -8.09
CA ASP A 133 33.47 11.89 -7.17
C ASP A 133 33.03 12.62 -5.89
N ASN A 134 31.82 13.16 -5.89
CA ASN A 134 31.23 13.70 -4.68
C ASN A 134 30.87 12.53 -3.73
N PRO A 135 31.42 12.48 -2.50
CA PRO A 135 31.20 11.36 -1.58
C PRO A 135 29.74 11.16 -1.19
N TYR A 136 28.92 12.23 -1.17
CA TYR A 136 27.48 12.12 -0.90
C TYR A 136 26.75 11.45 -2.07
N VAL A 137 27.07 11.83 -3.30
CA VAL A 137 26.51 11.22 -4.52
C VAL A 137 26.94 9.76 -4.62
N LEU A 138 28.23 9.47 -4.40
CA LEU A 138 28.76 8.11 -4.40
C LEU A 138 28.01 7.24 -3.40
N ASN A 139 27.90 7.68 -2.14
CA ASN A 139 27.24 6.92 -1.10
C ASN A 139 25.75 6.67 -1.41
N ALA A 140 25.05 7.67 -1.96
CA ALA A 140 23.66 7.53 -2.39
C ALA A 140 23.50 6.53 -3.56
N MET A 141 24.47 6.49 -4.48
CA MET A 141 24.47 5.63 -5.65
C MET A 141 24.95 4.20 -5.38
N MET A 142 25.76 3.93 -4.35
CA MET A 142 26.29 2.58 -4.06
C MET A 142 25.22 1.47 -4.08
N PRO A 143 24.05 1.61 -3.44
CA PRO A 143 22.99 0.59 -3.51
C PRO A 143 22.43 0.40 -4.92
N VAL A 144 22.37 1.48 -5.71
CA VAL A 144 21.90 1.48 -7.10
C VAL A 144 22.89 0.73 -7.99
N LEU A 145 24.19 1.04 -7.87
CA LEU A 145 25.26 0.38 -8.63
C LEU A 145 25.31 -1.12 -8.32
N THR A 146 25.13 -1.47 -7.05
CA THR A 146 25.11 -2.87 -6.58
C THR A 146 23.92 -3.61 -7.20
N LEU A 147 22.72 -3.01 -7.15
CA LEU A 147 21.51 -3.60 -7.69
C LEU A 147 21.55 -3.72 -9.23
N ALA A 148 22.02 -2.69 -9.94
CA ALA A 148 22.25 -2.74 -11.39
C ALA A 148 23.25 -3.85 -11.76
N SER A 149 24.32 -4.01 -10.97
CA SER A 149 25.29 -5.10 -11.14
C SER A 149 24.66 -6.48 -10.92
N ALA A 150 23.76 -6.60 -9.94
CA ALA A 150 23.01 -7.83 -9.69
C ALA A 150 22.12 -8.20 -10.88
N PHE A 151 21.36 -7.24 -11.44
CA PHE A 151 20.60 -7.45 -12.68
C PHE A 151 21.50 -7.93 -13.81
N LEU A 152 22.56 -7.16 -14.12
CA LEU A 152 23.45 -7.44 -15.23
C LEU A 152 24.11 -8.83 -15.13
N SER A 153 24.43 -9.28 -13.92
CA SER A 153 25.05 -10.60 -13.68
C SER A 153 24.18 -11.79 -14.11
N ARG A 154 22.86 -11.60 -14.24
CA ARG A 154 21.89 -12.64 -14.62
C ARG A 154 21.18 -12.36 -15.94
N MET A 155 21.31 -11.17 -16.51
CA MET A 155 20.64 -10.80 -17.77
C MET A 155 20.92 -11.73 -18.95
N HIS A 156 22.11 -12.35 -19.01
CA HIS A 156 22.46 -13.33 -20.04
C HIS A 156 21.52 -14.55 -20.09
N THR A 157 20.75 -14.83 -19.02
CA THR A 157 19.76 -15.91 -19.00
C THR A 157 18.43 -15.52 -19.63
N VAL A 158 18.27 -14.25 -20.03
CA VAL A 158 17.02 -13.73 -20.60
C VAL A 158 17.03 -13.95 -22.11
N PRO A 159 15.97 -14.53 -22.71
CA PRO A 159 15.93 -14.82 -24.15
C PRO A 159 16.18 -13.60 -25.05
N PHE A 160 15.74 -12.41 -24.62
CA PHE A 160 16.01 -11.16 -25.31
C PHE A 160 17.51 -10.86 -25.44
N VAL A 161 18.28 -11.03 -24.35
CA VAL A 161 19.72 -10.75 -24.35
C VAL A 161 20.48 -11.79 -25.18
N ASP A 162 20.08 -13.06 -25.06
CA ASP A 162 20.60 -14.13 -25.94
C ASP A 162 20.37 -13.79 -27.42
N ALA A 163 19.15 -13.39 -27.78
CA ALA A 163 18.81 -12.98 -29.14
C ALA A 163 19.60 -11.74 -29.61
N LEU A 164 19.78 -10.74 -28.75
CA LEU A 164 20.49 -9.50 -29.08
C LEU A 164 21.93 -9.78 -29.54
N PHE A 165 22.61 -10.72 -28.88
CA PHE A 165 24.02 -11.04 -29.16
C PHE A 165 24.19 -12.20 -30.15
N LEU A 166 23.44 -13.29 -29.97
CA LEU A 166 23.62 -14.57 -30.67
C LEU A 166 22.48 -14.93 -31.61
N GLY A 167 21.40 -14.15 -31.64
CA GLY A 167 20.25 -14.37 -32.51
C GLY A 167 20.56 -14.09 -33.98
N PRO A 168 19.81 -14.73 -34.91
CA PRO A 168 19.87 -14.35 -36.31
C PRO A 168 19.35 -12.92 -36.50
N ARG A 169 19.97 -12.21 -37.46
CA ARG A 169 19.63 -10.84 -37.83
C ARG A 169 19.10 -10.83 -39.26
N GLU A 170 17.96 -10.19 -39.46
CA GLU A 170 17.31 -10.13 -40.77
C GLU A 170 16.97 -8.68 -41.13
N PRO A 171 17.31 -8.21 -42.35
CA PRO A 171 16.86 -6.92 -42.83
C PRO A 171 15.34 -6.81 -42.77
N MET A 172 14.83 -5.65 -42.38
CA MET A 172 13.39 -5.43 -42.35
C MET A 172 12.77 -5.58 -43.74
N ASP A 173 11.67 -6.33 -43.84
CA ASP A 173 10.88 -6.43 -45.06
C ASP A 173 10.15 -5.10 -45.32
N PRO A 174 10.40 -4.41 -46.46
CA PRO A 174 9.71 -3.18 -46.82
C PRO A 174 8.18 -3.30 -46.84
N SER A 175 7.62 -4.50 -46.99
CA SER A 175 6.17 -4.74 -46.99
C SER A 175 5.51 -4.57 -45.61
N THR A 176 6.31 -4.48 -44.54
CA THR A 176 5.83 -4.36 -43.15
C THR A 176 5.42 -2.94 -42.75
N SER A 177 5.66 -1.93 -43.61
CA SER A 177 5.20 -0.56 -43.40
C SER A 177 4.65 0.09 -44.68
N THR A 178 3.63 0.93 -44.50
CA THR A 178 3.10 1.83 -45.54
C THR A 178 4.02 3.02 -45.78
N LEU A 179 4.88 3.37 -44.83
CA LEU A 179 5.94 4.36 -45.02
C LEU A 179 7.20 3.69 -45.57
N THR A 180 8.03 4.49 -46.25
CA THR A 180 9.34 4.01 -46.70
C THR A 180 10.23 3.74 -45.48
N ILE A 181 10.51 2.46 -45.24
CA ILE A 181 11.38 2.03 -44.15
C ILE A 181 12.80 2.58 -44.37
N PRO A 182 13.40 3.26 -43.37
CA PRO A 182 14.81 3.64 -43.43
C PRO A 182 15.72 2.46 -43.79
N ARG A 183 16.71 2.70 -44.67
CA ARG A 183 17.72 1.68 -45.01
C ARG A 183 18.54 1.33 -43.76
N GLY A 184 18.86 0.05 -43.58
CA GLY A 184 19.69 -0.44 -42.48
C GLY A 184 18.92 -0.88 -41.24
N LEU A 185 17.58 -0.72 -41.20
CA LEU A 185 16.76 -1.33 -40.15
C LEU A 185 16.75 -2.85 -40.28
N TYR A 186 16.91 -3.52 -39.15
CA TYR A 186 16.91 -4.97 -39.05
C TYR A 186 16.16 -5.45 -37.80
N THR A 187 15.80 -6.72 -37.83
CA THR A 187 15.22 -7.46 -36.72
C THR A 187 16.25 -8.44 -36.19
N PHE A 188 16.19 -8.77 -34.90
CA PHE A 188 16.92 -9.88 -34.31
C PHE A 188 15.95 -10.82 -33.61
N TRP A 189 16.19 -12.13 -33.74
CA TRP A 189 15.25 -13.15 -33.28
C TRP A 189 15.87 -14.10 -32.26
N ARG A 190 15.04 -14.76 -31.46
CA ARG A 190 15.51 -15.88 -30.64
C ARG A 190 16.08 -17.00 -31.52
N ARG A 191 17.11 -17.69 -31.02
CA ARG A 191 17.63 -18.90 -31.64
C ARG A 191 16.56 -20.01 -31.67
N ASP A 192 16.51 -20.78 -32.76
CA ASP A 192 15.56 -21.90 -32.94
C ASP A 192 15.70 -22.91 -31.79
N GLU A 193 14.59 -23.37 -31.23
CA GLU A 193 14.54 -24.42 -30.21
C GLU A 193 15.33 -25.68 -30.59
N LYS A 194 15.39 -26.01 -31.88
CA LYS A 194 16.18 -27.15 -32.39
C LYS A 194 17.68 -26.94 -32.32
N THR A 195 18.13 -25.69 -32.31
CA THR A 195 19.54 -25.30 -32.21
C THR A 195 19.96 -25.04 -30.77
N ARG A 196 19.01 -25.01 -29.82
CA ARG A 196 19.29 -24.75 -28.42
C ARG A 196 20.04 -25.92 -27.77
N THR A 197 21.10 -25.59 -27.04
CA THR A 197 21.88 -26.54 -26.25
C THR A 197 21.83 -26.20 -24.76
N VAL A 198 22.23 -27.14 -23.91
CA VAL A 198 22.31 -26.91 -22.45
C VAL A 198 23.36 -25.85 -22.10
N ASN A 199 24.30 -25.54 -23.01
CA ASN A 199 25.40 -24.59 -22.79
C ASN A 199 25.09 -23.17 -23.29
N ASP A 200 23.94 -22.94 -23.91
CA ASP A 200 23.56 -21.67 -24.53
C ASP A 200 23.69 -20.47 -23.59
N SER A 201 23.26 -20.63 -22.33
CA SER A 201 23.37 -19.60 -21.32
C SER A 201 24.83 -19.25 -21.00
N GLN A 202 25.73 -20.23 -21.05
CA GLN A 202 27.16 -20.01 -20.77
C GLN A 202 27.84 -19.33 -21.97
N GLU A 203 27.48 -19.73 -23.19
CA GLU A 203 27.91 -19.05 -24.42
C GLU A 203 27.47 -17.59 -24.44
N CYS A 204 26.20 -17.31 -24.15
CA CYS A 204 25.68 -15.95 -24.03
C CYS A 204 26.44 -15.15 -22.96
N LEU A 205 26.70 -15.74 -21.79
CA LEU A 205 27.48 -15.09 -20.74
C LEU A 205 28.88 -14.69 -21.21
N GLU A 206 29.57 -15.55 -21.96
CA GLU A 206 30.92 -15.29 -22.48
C GLU A 206 30.94 -14.15 -23.50
N VAL A 207 29.96 -14.12 -24.41
CA VAL A 207 29.81 -13.05 -25.41
C VAL A 207 29.45 -11.73 -24.75
N VAL A 208 28.45 -11.72 -23.87
CA VAL A 208 28.05 -10.52 -23.11
C VAL A 208 29.23 -9.98 -22.29
N THR A 209 29.96 -10.84 -21.59
CA THR A 209 31.13 -10.44 -20.80
C THR A 209 32.23 -9.83 -21.67
N SER A 210 32.51 -10.43 -22.82
CA SER A 210 33.51 -9.92 -23.76
C SER A 210 33.09 -8.58 -24.35
N PHE A 211 31.82 -8.44 -24.68
CA PHE A 211 31.25 -7.20 -25.20
C PHE A 211 31.26 -6.07 -24.16
N LEU A 212 30.88 -6.35 -22.92
CA LEU A 212 30.93 -5.36 -21.83
C LEU A 212 32.36 -4.88 -21.56
N LYS A 213 33.38 -5.74 -21.72
CA LYS A 213 34.80 -5.33 -21.63
C LYS A 213 35.20 -4.39 -22.77
N TYR A 214 34.72 -4.64 -23.98
CA TYR A 214 34.91 -3.73 -25.11
C TYR A 214 34.22 -2.38 -24.84
N LEU A 215 32.96 -2.42 -24.39
CA LEU A 215 32.15 -1.24 -24.12
C LEU A 215 32.72 -0.40 -22.96
N HIS A 216 33.36 -1.03 -21.97
CA HIS A 216 34.08 -0.34 -20.89
C HIS A 216 35.15 0.65 -21.40
N GLY A 217 35.72 0.45 -22.58
CA GLY A 217 36.67 1.42 -23.17
C GLY A 217 36.01 2.63 -23.83
N LYS A 218 34.68 2.61 -24.00
CA LYS A 218 33.94 3.55 -24.85
C LYS A 218 32.86 4.33 -24.12
N ILE A 219 32.44 3.91 -22.93
CA ILE A 219 31.33 4.58 -22.24
C ILE A 219 31.78 5.63 -21.23
N LYS A 220 30.92 6.64 -21.05
CA LYS A 220 30.97 7.55 -19.91
C LYS A 220 29.60 7.74 -19.28
N TRP A 221 29.53 7.61 -17.97
CA TRP A 221 28.34 7.96 -17.19
C TRP A 221 28.39 9.41 -16.70
N GLY A 222 27.24 10.06 -16.61
CA GLY A 222 27.11 11.39 -16.04
C GLY A 222 25.70 11.68 -15.55
N PHE A 223 25.49 12.90 -15.05
CA PHE A 223 24.18 13.38 -14.64
C PHE A 223 23.78 14.65 -15.41
N ALA A 224 22.54 14.71 -15.87
CA ALA A 224 21.98 15.86 -16.58
C ALA A 224 20.52 16.09 -16.20
N SER A 225 20.01 17.30 -16.43
CA SER A 225 18.58 17.55 -16.27
C SER A 225 17.84 16.85 -17.41
N GLY A 226 16.82 16.05 -17.09
CA GLY A 226 15.95 15.43 -18.10
C GLY A 226 15.28 16.42 -19.07
N TYR A 227 15.21 17.71 -18.70
CA TYR A 227 14.69 18.80 -19.53
C TYR A 227 15.78 19.59 -20.27
N TYR A 228 17.05 19.39 -19.94
CA TYR A 228 18.13 20.18 -20.49
C TYR A 228 19.41 19.34 -20.52
N MET A 229 19.59 18.67 -21.66
CA MET A 229 20.76 17.85 -21.92
C MET A 229 21.98 18.71 -22.21
N PRO A 230 23.20 18.17 -22.03
CA PRO A 230 24.42 18.93 -22.25
C PRO A 230 24.54 19.51 -23.67
N TRP A 231 23.94 18.89 -24.67
CA TRP A 231 23.94 19.37 -26.05
C TRP A 231 22.80 20.34 -26.39
N ASP A 232 21.81 20.49 -25.52
CA ASP A 232 20.63 21.32 -25.80
C ASP A 232 20.99 22.82 -25.80
N GLU A 233 20.53 23.53 -26.82
CA GLU A 233 20.63 25.00 -26.86
C GLU A 233 19.60 25.67 -25.94
N ALA A 234 18.46 25.00 -25.72
CA ALA A 234 17.38 25.44 -24.86
C ALA A 234 16.69 24.23 -24.21
N PRO A 235 16.04 24.39 -23.03
CA PRO A 235 15.33 23.29 -22.39
C PRO A 235 14.28 22.65 -23.30
N SER A 236 14.30 21.33 -23.38
CA SER A 236 13.26 20.52 -23.99
C SER A 236 11.94 20.63 -23.21
N LYS A 237 10.82 20.49 -23.93
CA LYS A 237 9.50 20.37 -23.31
C LYS A 237 9.25 18.97 -22.74
N GLU A 238 9.98 17.98 -23.24
CA GLU A 238 9.85 16.57 -22.88
C GLU A 238 10.97 16.19 -21.92
N ASN A 239 10.64 15.39 -20.91
CA ASN A 239 11.57 14.94 -19.88
C ASN A 239 11.87 13.46 -20.06
N CYS A 240 13.14 13.07 -19.97
CA CYS A 240 13.54 11.68 -19.86
C CYS A 240 14.16 11.38 -18.49
N HIS A 241 14.22 10.08 -18.14
CA HIS A 241 14.85 9.59 -16.91
C HIS A 241 16.32 9.21 -17.11
N GLY A 242 16.69 8.90 -18.35
CA GLY A 242 18.05 8.70 -18.81
C GLY A 242 18.14 9.02 -20.30
N VAL A 243 19.36 9.11 -20.81
CA VAL A 243 19.63 9.20 -22.24
C VAL A 243 21.00 8.62 -22.57
N THR A 244 21.07 7.90 -23.69
CA THR A 244 22.31 7.37 -24.26
C THR A 244 22.62 8.10 -25.57
N PHE A 245 23.84 8.61 -25.71
CA PHE A 245 24.23 9.46 -26.84
C PHE A 245 25.67 9.21 -27.29
N ILE A 246 25.91 9.12 -28.60
CA ILE A 246 27.27 9.05 -29.17
C ILE A 246 27.79 10.47 -29.41
N ALA A 247 28.93 10.82 -28.81
CA ALA A 247 29.51 12.16 -28.93
C ALA A 247 30.22 12.38 -30.29
N LYS A 248 29.41 12.61 -31.33
CA LYS A 248 29.87 12.86 -32.72
C LYS A 248 30.74 14.12 -32.87
N ASP A 249 30.50 15.13 -32.03
CA ASP A 249 31.20 16.43 -32.07
C ASP A 249 32.33 16.56 -31.03
N SER A 250 32.69 15.47 -30.34
CA SER A 250 33.75 15.49 -29.34
C SER A 250 35.14 15.19 -29.91
N ASP A 251 36.19 15.58 -29.19
CA ASP A 251 37.58 15.24 -29.53
C ASP A 251 37.80 13.71 -29.52
N ASP A 252 36.92 12.98 -28.83
CA ASP A 252 36.91 11.52 -28.68
C ASP A 252 35.66 10.93 -29.34
N LYS A 253 35.63 11.00 -30.68
CA LYS A 253 34.48 10.74 -31.60
C LYS A 253 33.79 9.38 -31.48
N GLU A 254 34.24 8.51 -30.58
CA GLU A 254 33.67 7.17 -30.32
C GLU A 254 33.15 6.98 -28.88
N THR A 255 33.15 8.02 -28.04
CA THR A 255 32.63 7.93 -26.67
C THR A 255 31.10 7.91 -26.66
N ILE A 256 30.53 6.93 -25.97
CA ILE A 256 29.09 6.79 -25.70
C ILE A 256 28.81 7.35 -24.30
N TRP A 257 28.07 8.44 -24.25
CA TRP A 257 27.62 9.05 -23.01
C TRP A 257 26.29 8.49 -22.57
N ILE A 258 26.18 8.17 -21.28
CA ILE A 258 24.92 7.86 -20.61
C ILE A 258 24.70 8.89 -19.52
N PHE A 259 23.63 9.67 -19.63
CA PHE A 259 23.23 10.63 -18.61
C PHE A 259 21.99 10.13 -17.87
N LEU A 260 22.03 10.18 -16.54
CA LEU A 260 20.86 9.94 -15.68
C LEU A 260 20.25 11.28 -15.25
N ASP A 261 18.92 11.33 -15.14
CA ASP A 261 18.21 12.54 -14.71
C ASP A 261 18.57 12.91 -13.27
N LEU A 262 19.01 14.16 -13.09
CA LEU A 262 19.37 14.73 -11.79
C LEU A 262 18.25 14.61 -10.76
N LYS A 263 16.98 14.71 -11.18
CA LYS A 263 15.84 14.61 -10.27
C LYS A 263 15.74 13.25 -9.58
N LEU A 264 16.23 12.18 -10.22
CA LEU A 264 16.25 10.85 -9.61
C LEU A 264 17.33 10.75 -8.53
N LEU A 265 18.47 11.43 -8.75
CA LEU A 265 19.54 11.51 -7.77
C LEU A 265 19.18 12.42 -6.59
N ASP A 266 18.52 13.56 -6.84
CA ASP A 266 17.98 14.44 -5.79
C ASP A 266 17.12 13.66 -4.81
N LEU A 267 16.26 12.77 -5.31
CA LEU A 267 15.44 11.92 -4.46
C LEU A 267 16.26 11.04 -3.52
N LEU A 268 17.42 10.54 -3.95
CA LEU A 268 18.28 9.68 -3.10
C LEU A 268 19.08 10.46 -2.06
N LEU A 269 19.32 11.75 -2.31
CA LEU A 269 20.05 12.65 -1.42
C LEU A 269 19.17 13.18 -0.28
N ARG A 270 17.85 13.18 -0.49
CA ARG A 270 16.87 13.48 0.54
C ARG A 270 17.00 12.58 1.76
N ASN A 271 16.92 13.22 2.91
CA ASN A 271 16.97 12.64 4.24
C ASN A 271 15.58 12.49 4.89
N ASP A 272 14.51 12.84 4.17
CA ASP A 272 13.12 12.80 4.63
C ASP A 272 12.29 11.66 4.03
N LEU A 273 12.91 10.79 3.22
CA LEU A 273 12.27 9.61 2.62
C LEU A 273 12.20 8.44 3.61
N THR A 274 11.14 7.64 3.51
CA THR A 274 11.11 6.32 4.17
C THR A 274 12.10 5.35 3.54
N SER A 275 12.37 4.25 4.25
CA SER A 275 13.10 3.12 3.68
C SER A 275 12.41 2.55 2.42
N ALA A 276 11.08 2.59 2.36
CA ALA A 276 10.30 2.09 1.23
C ALA A 276 10.41 3.00 0.00
N GLU A 277 10.22 4.31 0.20
CA GLU A 277 10.40 5.33 -0.84
C GLU A 277 11.83 5.29 -1.40
N LYS A 278 12.83 5.24 -0.51
CA LYS A 278 14.24 5.16 -0.89
C LYS A 278 14.56 3.88 -1.66
N ALA A 279 14.04 2.72 -1.22
CA ALA A 279 14.26 1.45 -1.91
C ALA A 279 13.63 1.44 -3.31
N GLY A 280 12.42 1.98 -3.45
CA GLY A 280 11.78 2.14 -4.76
C GLY A 280 12.57 3.07 -5.68
N THR A 281 13.09 4.19 -5.18
CA THR A 281 13.94 5.11 -5.98
C THR A 281 15.24 4.43 -6.41
N GLN A 282 15.88 3.68 -5.52
CA GLN A 282 17.08 2.90 -5.85
C GLN A 282 16.80 1.87 -6.95
N TYR A 283 15.67 1.16 -6.85
CA TYR A 283 15.24 0.18 -7.81
C TYR A 283 14.94 0.81 -9.19
N SER A 284 14.16 1.90 -9.22
CA SER A 284 13.85 2.63 -10.45
C SER A 284 15.11 3.14 -11.14
N LEU A 285 16.06 3.71 -10.40
CA LEU A 285 17.30 4.22 -10.98
C LEU A 285 18.20 3.08 -11.49
N ALA A 286 18.22 1.93 -10.81
CA ALA A 286 18.95 0.75 -11.27
C ALA A 286 18.37 0.20 -12.58
N ILE A 287 17.04 0.21 -12.74
CA ILE A 287 16.38 -0.14 -14.01
C ILE A 287 16.78 0.84 -15.09
N THR A 288 16.71 2.15 -14.85
CA THR A 288 17.12 3.18 -15.81
C THR A 288 18.57 2.98 -16.25
N MET A 289 19.49 2.65 -15.33
CA MET A 289 20.87 2.36 -15.71
C MET A 289 20.99 1.17 -16.68
N ILE A 290 20.24 0.10 -16.46
CA ILE A 290 20.25 -1.07 -17.34
C ILE A 290 19.55 -0.78 -18.66
N HIS A 291 18.48 0.02 -18.64
CA HIS A 291 17.78 0.52 -19.83
C HIS A 291 18.76 1.24 -20.75
N GLU A 292 19.43 2.28 -20.25
CA GLU A 292 20.38 3.06 -21.03
C GLU A 292 21.61 2.25 -21.45
N LEU A 293 22.08 1.33 -20.60
CA LEU A 293 23.16 0.43 -20.99
C LEU A 293 22.76 -0.46 -22.18
N THR A 294 21.49 -0.85 -22.30
CA THR A 294 20.99 -1.65 -23.43
C THR A 294 21.06 -0.86 -24.73
N HIS A 295 20.71 0.42 -24.71
CA HIS A 295 20.90 1.34 -25.84
C HIS A 295 22.37 1.43 -26.25
N ALA A 296 23.27 1.54 -25.27
CA ALA A 296 24.71 1.53 -25.53
C ALA A 296 25.21 0.21 -26.15
N MET A 297 24.61 -0.93 -25.79
CA MET A 297 24.89 -2.21 -26.45
C MET A 297 24.40 -2.21 -27.91
N GLY A 298 23.25 -1.60 -28.16
CA GLY A 298 22.67 -1.39 -29.49
C GLY A 298 23.59 -0.63 -30.44
N PHE A 299 24.23 0.45 -29.96
CA PHE A 299 25.04 1.33 -30.82
C PHE A 299 26.23 0.67 -31.50
N ASN A 300 26.81 -0.39 -30.93
CA ASN A 300 27.95 -1.06 -31.57
C ASN A 300 27.56 -1.83 -32.83
N PHE A 301 26.29 -2.24 -32.96
CA PHE A 301 25.81 -2.95 -34.16
C PHE A 301 25.79 -2.08 -35.42
N HIS A 302 25.83 -0.74 -35.28
CA HIS A 302 26.01 0.17 -36.42
C HIS A 302 27.35 0.00 -37.16
N HIS A 303 28.30 -0.72 -36.57
CA HIS A 303 29.61 -1.01 -37.15
C HIS A 303 29.73 -2.46 -37.65
N ASP A 304 28.63 -3.23 -37.64
CA ASP A 304 28.60 -4.57 -38.21
C ASP A 304 28.74 -4.48 -39.74
N PRO A 305 29.82 -5.03 -40.34
CA PRO A 305 30.05 -4.95 -41.78
C PRO A 305 29.00 -5.69 -42.61
N ASP A 306 28.25 -6.61 -42.01
CA ASP A 306 27.17 -7.34 -42.67
C ASP A 306 25.85 -6.53 -42.70
N LEU A 307 25.79 -5.38 -42.01
CA LEU A 307 24.64 -4.47 -41.98
C LEU A 307 24.95 -3.18 -42.76
N GLU A 308 24.57 -3.14 -44.05
CA GLU A 308 24.67 -1.93 -44.86
C GLU A 308 23.65 -0.85 -44.40
N GLY A 309 24.06 0.07 -43.52
CA GLY A 309 23.44 1.41 -43.48
C GLY A 309 23.13 2.04 -42.12
N LEU A 310 23.80 3.17 -41.90
CA LEU A 310 23.45 4.35 -41.08
C LEU A 310 23.22 4.24 -39.55
N TYR A 311 23.97 5.14 -38.89
CA TYR A 311 23.79 5.67 -37.54
C TYR A 311 22.37 6.19 -37.29
N GLY A 312 21.75 5.79 -36.17
CA GLY A 312 20.61 6.51 -35.57
C GLY A 312 19.33 5.71 -35.35
N TYR A 313 19.24 4.45 -35.79
CA TYR A 313 18.08 3.60 -35.52
C TYR A 313 18.45 2.33 -34.78
N GLU A 314 17.73 2.03 -33.71
CA GLU A 314 17.87 0.76 -32.99
C GLU A 314 17.24 -0.40 -33.77
N PRO A 315 17.67 -1.64 -33.52
CA PRO A 315 17.04 -2.82 -34.09
C PRO A 315 15.76 -3.22 -33.38
N TYR A 316 14.91 -3.95 -34.09
CA TYR A 316 13.68 -4.53 -33.56
C TYR A 316 13.93 -5.93 -32.98
N PHE A 317 13.36 -6.20 -31.81
CA PHE A 317 13.29 -7.56 -31.29
C PHE A 317 12.09 -8.29 -31.91
N GLU A 318 12.35 -9.32 -32.73
CA GLU A 318 11.28 -10.10 -33.37
C GLU A 318 10.24 -9.17 -34.06
N ASP A 319 8.97 -9.31 -33.70
CA ASP A 319 7.85 -8.53 -34.24
C ASP A 319 7.51 -7.26 -33.43
N SER A 320 8.39 -6.83 -32.53
CA SER A 320 8.16 -5.68 -31.67
C SER A 320 7.79 -4.43 -32.46
N PRO A 321 6.72 -3.69 -32.13
CA PRO A 321 6.19 -2.63 -32.97
C PRO A 321 6.98 -1.32 -32.96
N GLN A 322 7.98 -1.17 -32.09
CA GLN A 322 8.89 -0.01 -32.08
C GLN A 322 10.33 -0.47 -31.86
N CYS A 323 11.29 0.26 -32.41
CA CYS A 323 12.71 0.05 -32.19
C CYS A 323 13.19 0.85 -30.96
N GLU A 324 12.87 0.32 -29.77
CA GLU A 324 13.28 0.89 -28.49
C GLU A 324 13.78 -0.26 -27.59
N LEU A 325 15.09 -0.50 -27.61
CA LEU A 325 15.77 -1.63 -26.97
C LEU A 325 15.66 -1.60 -25.45
N GLY A 326 15.70 -0.40 -24.85
CA GLY A 326 15.62 -0.19 -23.41
C GLY A 326 14.26 -0.65 -22.89
N PHE A 327 13.17 -0.25 -23.55
CA PHE A 327 11.83 -0.72 -23.17
C PHE A 327 11.62 -2.21 -23.46
N GLU A 328 12.20 -2.76 -24.54
CA GLU A 328 12.14 -4.20 -24.78
C GLU A 328 12.89 -5.01 -23.72
N MET A 329 14.04 -4.51 -23.27
CA MET A 329 14.77 -5.08 -22.15
C MET A 329 13.92 -5.05 -20.88
N GLU A 330 13.33 -3.90 -20.54
CA GLU A 330 12.47 -3.79 -19.36
C GLU A 330 11.28 -4.77 -19.43
N ASN A 331 10.62 -4.87 -20.57
CA ASN A 331 9.53 -5.80 -20.77
C ASN A 331 9.99 -7.27 -20.66
N SER A 332 11.17 -7.59 -21.18
CA SER A 332 11.70 -8.95 -21.18
C SER A 332 12.22 -9.39 -19.81
N VAL A 333 12.77 -8.46 -19.02
CA VAL A 333 13.32 -8.73 -17.69
C VAL A 333 12.26 -8.58 -16.60
N PHE A 334 11.47 -7.50 -16.65
CA PHE A 334 10.50 -7.11 -15.64
C PHE A 334 9.05 -7.30 -16.08
N GLY A 335 8.80 -7.93 -17.23
CA GLY A 335 7.45 -8.27 -17.67
C GLY A 335 6.54 -7.06 -17.97
N GLY A 336 7.12 -5.85 -18.07
CA GLY A 336 6.46 -4.58 -18.31
C GLY A 336 7.38 -3.40 -17.96
N ILE A 337 6.90 -2.19 -18.19
CA ILE A 337 7.64 -0.95 -17.90
C ILE A 337 7.32 -0.48 -16.49
N ILE A 338 8.34 -0.25 -15.67
CA ILE A 338 8.15 0.17 -14.27
C ILE A 338 8.26 1.69 -14.17
N GLU A 339 7.20 2.32 -13.66
CA GLU A 339 7.09 3.77 -13.57
C GLU A 339 6.72 4.19 -12.15
N PRO A 340 7.15 5.38 -11.70
CA PRO A 340 6.57 5.98 -10.52
C PRO A 340 5.12 6.40 -10.78
N VAL A 341 4.23 6.13 -9.82
CA VAL A 341 2.83 6.61 -9.88
C VAL A 341 2.77 8.14 -9.81
N PHE A 342 3.71 8.73 -9.07
CA PHE A 342 3.82 10.18 -8.85
C PHE A 342 5.07 10.70 -9.55
N LYS A 343 4.91 11.67 -10.46
CA LYS A 343 6.04 12.23 -11.19
C LYS A 343 6.86 13.21 -10.32
N PRO A 344 8.19 13.28 -10.47
CA PRO A 344 9.03 14.27 -9.82
C PRO A 344 8.54 15.72 -10.03
N PRO A 345 8.79 16.66 -9.08
CA PRO A 345 9.66 16.54 -7.91
C PRO A 345 8.99 15.89 -6.68
N ALA A 346 7.76 15.38 -6.81
CA ALA A 346 7.15 14.62 -5.74
C ALA A 346 7.97 13.34 -5.47
N ALA A 347 8.19 13.02 -4.19
CA ALA A 347 8.74 11.71 -3.83
C ALA A 347 7.84 10.60 -4.43
N PRO A 348 8.41 9.59 -5.09
CA PRO A 348 7.64 8.51 -5.69
C PRO A 348 7.11 7.61 -4.58
N LEU A 349 5.90 7.94 -4.10
CA LEU A 349 5.22 7.25 -3.01
C LEU A 349 4.86 5.80 -3.33
N ALA A 350 4.75 5.50 -4.63
CA ALA A 350 4.32 4.23 -5.17
C ALA A 350 4.87 4.05 -6.59
N TYR A 351 4.99 2.80 -7.00
CA TYR A 351 5.39 2.40 -8.35
C TYR A 351 4.34 1.52 -8.98
N ARG A 352 4.32 1.51 -10.31
CA ARG A 352 3.42 0.74 -11.13
C ARG A 352 4.18 0.06 -12.25
N MET A 353 3.65 -1.06 -12.72
CA MET A 353 4.16 -1.80 -13.85
C MET A 353 3.11 -1.80 -14.96
N VAL A 354 3.47 -1.25 -16.12
CA VAL A 354 2.65 -1.32 -17.35
C VAL A 354 2.98 -2.61 -18.07
N SER A 355 2.19 -3.66 -17.83
CA SER A 355 2.48 -5.03 -18.27
C SER A 355 2.03 -5.34 -19.71
N SER A 356 1.39 -4.37 -20.35
CA SER A 356 0.86 -4.48 -21.72
C SER A 356 1.83 -3.87 -22.71
N TYR A 357 3.13 -3.86 -22.41
CA TYR A 357 4.10 -3.31 -23.33
C TYR A 357 4.12 -4.15 -24.62
N PRO A 358 4.21 -3.49 -25.78
CA PRO A 358 4.04 -2.06 -25.98
C PRO A 358 2.56 -1.67 -25.96
N SER A 359 2.30 -0.49 -25.41
CA SER A 359 0.96 0.10 -25.36
C SER A 359 0.98 1.49 -25.98
N TRP A 360 -0.19 2.00 -26.37
CA TRP A 360 -0.32 3.32 -26.99
C TRP A 360 0.26 4.47 -26.15
N SER A 361 0.36 4.33 -24.83
CA SER A 361 1.05 5.32 -24.00
C SER A 361 2.57 5.32 -24.21
N HIS A 362 3.20 4.16 -24.45
CA HIS A 362 4.64 4.06 -24.65
C HIS A 362 5.06 4.50 -26.06
N LEU A 363 4.26 4.16 -27.09
CA LEU A 363 4.51 4.60 -28.46
C LEU A 363 4.49 6.15 -28.61
N LYS A 364 3.92 6.87 -27.64
CA LYS A 364 3.95 8.34 -27.57
C LYS A 364 5.18 8.93 -26.89
N VAL A 365 5.85 8.18 -26.03
CA VAL A 365 7.00 8.65 -25.22
C VAL A 365 8.32 8.24 -25.89
N ARG A 366 8.25 7.89 -27.18
CA ARG A 366 9.37 7.51 -28.01
C ARG A 366 10.29 8.71 -28.30
N THR A 367 11.55 8.44 -28.63
CA THR A 367 12.41 9.49 -29.20
C THR A 367 11.95 9.79 -30.62
N LEU A 368 12.29 10.98 -31.14
CA LEU A 368 11.97 11.34 -32.52
C LEU A 368 12.52 10.28 -33.50
N GLU A 369 13.62 9.61 -33.19
CA GLU A 369 14.25 8.62 -34.08
C GLU A 369 13.66 7.21 -33.99
N THR A 370 12.68 6.95 -33.11
CA THR A 370 12.03 5.62 -33.02
C THR A 370 10.96 5.43 -34.09
N PHE A 371 11.14 4.49 -35.02
CA PHE A 371 10.15 4.18 -36.06
C PHE A 371 9.10 3.17 -35.54
N VAL A 372 7.82 3.37 -35.89
CA VAL A 372 6.71 2.47 -35.49
C VAL A 372 6.24 1.63 -36.68
N MET A 373 6.08 0.32 -36.52
CA MET A 373 5.61 -0.54 -37.60
C MET A 373 4.09 -0.48 -37.78
N ASP A 374 3.60 -0.66 -39.01
CA ASP A 374 2.15 -0.70 -39.30
C ASP A 374 1.45 -1.82 -38.54
N GLN A 375 2.16 -2.94 -38.30
CA GLN A 375 1.61 -4.04 -37.51
C GLN A 375 1.27 -3.65 -36.08
N ALA A 376 1.81 -2.53 -35.56
CA ALA A 376 1.40 -1.91 -34.31
C ALA A 376 -0.12 -1.64 -34.28
N ALA A 377 -0.78 -1.46 -35.43
CA ALA A 377 -2.24 -1.29 -35.52
C ALA A 377 -3.03 -2.49 -34.99
N LYS A 378 -2.39 -3.67 -34.96
CA LYS A 378 -2.97 -4.91 -34.42
C LYS A 378 -2.64 -5.13 -32.93
N TYR A 379 -1.77 -4.32 -32.34
CA TYR A 379 -1.36 -4.43 -30.94
C TYR A 379 -2.44 -3.89 -29.98
N ASN A 380 -2.26 -4.17 -28.69
CA ASN A 380 -3.30 -3.98 -27.68
C ASN A 380 -3.73 -2.52 -27.56
N ASP A 381 -4.97 -2.25 -27.95
CA ASP A 381 -5.76 -1.09 -27.50
C ASP A 381 -5.91 -1.04 -25.98
N LEU A 382 -5.60 -2.12 -25.28
CA LEU A 382 -5.73 -2.26 -23.84
C LEU A 382 -4.38 -2.16 -23.15
N SER A 383 -4.19 -1.08 -22.39
CA SER A 383 -3.08 -0.93 -21.45
C SER A 383 -3.45 -1.56 -20.11
N TYR A 384 -2.60 -2.44 -19.58
CA TYR A 384 -2.75 -3.04 -18.25
C TYR A 384 -1.69 -2.51 -17.32
N VAL A 385 -2.12 -2.00 -16.17
CA VAL A 385 -1.22 -1.42 -15.19
C VAL A 385 -1.51 -1.99 -13.82
N TYR A 386 -0.47 -2.48 -13.16
CA TYR A 386 -0.52 -3.07 -11.82
C TYR A 386 0.36 -2.27 -10.87
N PHE A 387 0.01 -2.23 -9.59
CA PHE A 387 0.88 -1.64 -8.59
C PHE A 387 1.99 -2.60 -8.18
N VAL A 388 3.17 -2.05 -7.87
CA VAL A 388 4.31 -2.83 -7.36
C VAL A 388 4.28 -2.78 -5.83
N PRO A 389 4.09 -3.92 -5.14
CA PRO A 389 4.13 -3.95 -3.68
C PRO A 389 5.54 -3.63 -3.16
N ILE A 390 5.60 -2.96 -2.00
CA ILE A 390 6.86 -2.58 -1.34
C ILE A 390 7.73 -3.80 -1.01
N GLN A 391 7.13 -4.96 -0.74
CA GLN A 391 7.85 -6.22 -0.54
C GLN A 391 8.78 -6.56 -1.72
N THR A 392 8.43 -6.21 -2.95
CA THR A 392 9.29 -6.45 -4.12
C THR A 392 10.63 -5.71 -3.99
N PHE A 393 10.60 -4.47 -3.47
CA PHE A 393 11.82 -3.69 -3.25
C PHE A 393 12.63 -4.17 -2.05
N GLU A 394 11.99 -4.76 -1.05
CA GLU A 394 12.70 -5.41 0.06
C GLU A 394 13.39 -6.70 -0.42
N ASP A 395 12.66 -7.58 -1.09
CA ASP A 395 13.16 -8.89 -1.54
C ASP A 395 14.33 -8.73 -2.53
N ILE A 396 14.25 -7.82 -3.50
CA ILE A 396 15.32 -7.62 -4.48
C ILE A 396 16.61 -7.09 -3.85
N ARG A 397 16.54 -6.56 -2.62
CA ARG A 397 17.69 -6.10 -1.82
C ARG A 397 18.26 -7.21 -0.94
N LYS A 398 17.77 -8.46 -1.08
CA LYS A 398 18.21 -9.63 -0.33
C LYS A 398 18.96 -10.63 -1.20
N LEU A 399 20.17 -11.00 -0.80
CA LEU A 399 20.99 -12.00 -1.47
C LEU A 399 20.29 -13.36 -1.52
N SER A 400 19.58 -13.72 -0.46
CA SER A 400 18.77 -14.94 -0.40
C SER A 400 17.73 -15.01 -1.52
N PHE A 401 17.11 -13.89 -1.89
CA PHE A 401 16.17 -13.83 -3.02
C PHE A 401 16.87 -14.07 -4.35
N TRP A 402 18.05 -13.49 -4.56
CA TRP A 402 18.85 -13.73 -5.76
C TRP A 402 19.32 -15.18 -5.88
N ASP A 403 19.87 -15.75 -4.80
CA ASP A 403 20.42 -17.11 -4.78
C ASP A 403 19.35 -18.21 -4.84
N THR A 404 18.17 -17.93 -4.32
CA THR A 404 17.10 -18.93 -4.14
C THR A 404 16.02 -18.80 -5.21
N ALA A 405 15.53 -17.59 -5.47
CA ALA A 405 14.44 -17.35 -6.42
C ALA A 405 14.98 -17.04 -7.82
N ILE A 406 15.71 -15.93 -8.00
CA ILE A 406 16.18 -15.50 -9.32
C ILE A 406 17.11 -16.55 -9.95
N ARG A 407 17.96 -17.19 -9.14
CA ARG A 407 18.87 -18.21 -9.65
C ARG A 407 18.17 -19.42 -10.26
N GLN A 408 17.04 -19.83 -9.70
CA GLN A 408 16.33 -21.07 -10.07
C GLN A 408 15.18 -20.84 -11.06
N PHE A 409 14.47 -19.71 -10.92
CA PHE A 409 13.25 -19.42 -11.67
C PHE A 409 13.42 -18.25 -12.65
N GLY A 410 14.57 -17.56 -12.63
CA GLY A 410 14.82 -16.38 -13.45
C GLY A 410 14.08 -15.14 -12.94
N PHE A 411 14.04 -14.09 -13.76
CA PHE A 411 13.44 -12.81 -13.38
C PHE A 411 11.92 -12.85 -13.25
N SER A 412 11.25 -13.89 -13.77
CA SER A 412 9.80 -14.08 -13.58
C SER A 412 9.41 -14.15 -12.10
N ALA A 413 10.34 -14.56 -11.21
CA ALA A 413 10.12 -14.59 -9.77
C ALA A 413 9.87 -13.20 -9.15
N ILE A 414 10.33 -12.11 -9.79
CA ILE A 414 10.00 -10.74 -9.38
C ILE A 414 8.47 -10.51 -9.42
N HIS A 415 7.78 -11.20 -10.33
CA HIS A 415 6.33 -11.08 -10.53
C HIS A 415 5.49 -11.99 -9.65
N ALA A 416 6.12 -12.90 -8.87
CA ALA A 416 5.39 -13.81 -8.01
C ALA A 416 4.57 -13.09 -6.92
N ARG A 417 4.89 -11.80 -6.65
CA ARG A 417 4.16 -10.93 -5.72
C ARG A 417 3.31 -9.86 -6.39
N SER A 418 3.18 -9.88 -7.72
CA SER A 418 2.37 -8.88 -8.43
C SER A 418 0.93 -8.91 -7.95
N ILE A 419 0.40 -7.75 -7.54
CA ILE A 419 -0.98 -7.59 -7.08
C ILE A 419 -1.92 -7.74 -8.29
N ARG A 420 -3.07 -8.41 -8.13
CA ARG A 420 -4.06 -8.54 -9.22
C ARG A 420 -4.89 -7.29 -9.46
N HIS A 421 -4.92 -6.40 -8.47
CA HIS A 421 -5.56 -5.11 -8.55
C HIS A 421 -4.69 -4.12 -9.33
N GLY A 422 -5.33 -3.51 -10.32
CA GLY A 422 -4.76 -2.54 -11.22
C GLY A 422 -5.86 -1.86 -12.01
N TRP A 423 -5.48 -1.08 -13.01
CA TRP A 423 -6.44 -0.49 -13.94
C TRP A 423 -6.10 -0.87 -15.37
N ALA A 424 -7.15 -0.92 -16.19
CA ALA A 424 -7.03 -1.06 -17.63
C ALA A 424 -7.46 0.24 -18.31
N GLY A 425 -6.70 0.66 -19.32
CA GLY A 425 -7.05 1.77 -20.20
C GLY A 425 -7.28 1.25 -21.61
N ARG A 426 -8.47 1.48 -22.17
CA ARG A 426 -8.74 1.29 -23.60
C ARG A 426 -8.42 2.56 -24.35
N TYR A 427 -7.50 2.46 -25.29
CA TYR A 427 -7.09 3.53 -26.18
C TYR A 427 -7.66 3.30 -27.58
N VAL A 428 -7.74 4.38 -28.34
CA VAL A 428 -8.06 4.36 -29.77
C VAL A 428 -6.93 5.08 -30.49
N ALA A 429 -6.38 4.45 -31.52
CA ALA A 429 -5.36 5.02 -32.40
C ALA A 429 -6.00 5.59 -33.68
N PHE A 430 -5.55 6.78 -34.07
CA PHE A 430 -5.95 7.52 -35.27
C PHE A 430 -4.80 7.49 -36.28
N TRP A 431 -4.77 6.42 -37.09
CA TRP A 431 -3.73 6.14 -38.07
C TRP A 431 -3.68 7.14 -39.23
N ASP A 432 -4.81 7.77 -39.53
CA ASP A 432 -4.91 8.88 -40.48
C ASP A 432 -4.15 10.14 -40.02
N LEU A 433 -3.80 10.21 -38.73
CA LEU A 433 -3.03 11.29 -38.12
C LEU A 433 -1.63 10.85 -37.68
N ALA A 434 -1.10 9.77 -38.26
CA ALA A 434 0.26 9.33 -37.97
C ALA A 434 1.30 10.36 -38.37
N ASP A 435 2.36 10.49 -37.56
CA ASP A 435 3.48 11.37 -37.86
C ASP A 435 4.47 10.75 -38.87
N HIS A 436 5.56 11.45 -39.16
CA HIS A 436 6.56 11.04 -40.16
C HIS A 436 7.39 9.82 -39.77
N TYR A 437 7.25 9.31 -38.54
CA TYR A 437 7.83 8.04 -38.09
C TYR A 437 6.76 6.97 -37.85
N ASN A 438 5.57 7.17 -38.45
CA ASN A 438 4.44 6.26 -38.43
C ASN A 438 3.79 6.06 -37.05
N ALA A 439 4.05 6.95 -36.08
CA ALA A 439 3.38 6.85 -34.79
C ALA A 439 1.99 7.50 -34.87
N PRO A 440 0.90 6.76 -34.59
CA PRO A 440 -0.44 7.33 -34.65
C PRO A 440 -0.70 8.24 -33.45
N GLN A 441 -1.58 9.24 -33.63
CA GLN A 441 -2.19 9.89 -32.49
C GLN A 441 -3.08 8.89 -31.76
N ALA A 442 -3.03 8.86 -30.42
CA ALA A 442 -3.92 8.00 -29.64
C ALA A 442 -4.65 8.77 -28.54
N GLY A 443 -5.88 8.36 -28.23
CA GLY A 443 -6.68 8.91 -27.13
C GLY A 443 -7.08 7.81 -26.16
N LEU A 444 -7.12 8.12 -24.86
CA LEU A 444 -7.73 7.24 -23.87
C LEU A 444 -9.26 7.34 -24.00
N LEU A 445 -9.92 6.26 -24.42
CA LEU A 445 -11.37 6.21 -24.59
C LEU A 445 -12.09 5.93 -23.27
N LYS A 446 -11.61 4.92 -22.54
CA LYS A 446 -12.16 4.51 -21.26
C LYS A 446 -11.05 3.94 -20.40
N SER A 447 -11.05 4.26 -19.12
CA SER A 447 -10.25 3.56 -18.13
C SER A 447 -11.18 3.02 -17.04
N GLY A 448 -10.72 2.00 -16.34
CA GLY A 448 -11.36 1.55 -15.12
C GLY A 448 -10.55 0.48 -14.41
N ARG A 449 -10.95 0.15 -13.19
CA ARG A 449 -10.37 -0.99 -12.46
C ARG A 449 -10.46 -2.28 -13.26
N ILE A 450 -9.43 -3.11 -13.15
CA ILE A 450 -9.43 -4.46 -13.72
C ILE A 450 -10.45 -5.29 -12.93
N LYS A 451 -11.62 -5.56 -13.53
CA LYS A 451 -12.60 -6.54 -13.00
C LYS A 451 -12.56 -7.89 -13.72
N ASP A 452 -12.06 -7.91 -14.97
CA ASP A 452 -12.25 -9.02 -15.93
C ASP A 452 -10.97 -9.49 -16.64
N HIS A 453 -9.77 -9.12 -16.17
CA HIS A 453 -8.53 -9.45 -16.89
C HIS A 453 -7.62 -10.46 -16.18
N GLU A 454 -8.23 -11.45 -15.53
CA GLU A 454 -7.55 -12.58 -14.90
C GLU A 454 -6.58 -13.30 -15.86
N GLN A 455 -6.87 -13.37 -17.16
CA GLN A 455 -6.19 -14.29 -18.08
C GLN A 455 -4.67 -14.09 -18.23
N LYS A 456 -4.14 -12.86 -18.34
CA LYS A 456 -2.69 -12.63 -18.53
C LYS A 456 -1.88 -12.86 -17.27
N GLN A 457 -2.39 -12.43 -16.11
CA GLN A 457 -1.72 -12.65 -14.84
C GLN A 457 -1.89 -14.09 -14.35
N ALA A 458 -3.07 -14.68 -14.55
CA ALA A 458 -3.28 -16.12 -14.36
C ALA A 458 -2.36 -16.93 -15.27
N ALA A 459 -2.09 -16.50 -16.50
CA ALA A 459 -1.12 -17.16 -17.37
C ALA A 459 0.31 -17.11 -16.80
N ARG A 460 0.77 -15.96 -16.26
CA ARG A 460 2.10 -15.87 -15.60
C ARG A 460 2.18 -16.67 -14.29
N ILE A 461 1.13 -16.63 -13.48
CA ILE A 461 1.02 -17.44 -12.25
C ILE A 461 0.99 -18.92 -12.62
N LYS A 462 0.27 -19.29 -13.69
CA LYS A 462 0.22 -20.64 -14.22
C LYS A 462 1.56 -21.08 -14.77
N GLU A 463 2.28 -20.23 -15.50
CA GLU A 463 3.64 -20.52 -15.97
C GLU A 463 4.57 -20.82 -14.79
N LEU A 464 4.54 -19.98 -13.75
CA LEU A 464 5.31 -20.22 -12.53
C LEU A 464 4.87 -21.51 -11.81
N ALA A 465 3.56 -21.76 -11.73
CA ALA A 465 3.00 -22.96 -11.12
C ALA A 465 3.33 -24.24 -11.93
N ASP A 466 3.34 -24.17 -13.26
CA ASP A 466 3.71 -25.25 -14.16
C ASP A 466 5.21 -25.56 -14.02
N VAL A 467 6.04 -24.51 -13.92
CA VAL A 467 7.47 -24.64 -13.59
C VAL A 467 7.65 -25.33 -12.24
N VAL A 468 6.96 -24.87 -11.18
CA VAL A 468 6.97 -25.50 -9.85
C VAL A 468 6.47 -26.96 -9.89
N ALA A 469 5.44 -27.25 -10.68
CA ALA A 469 4.87 -28.59 -10.81
C ALA A 469 5.85 -29.57 -11.50
N VAL A 470 6.54 -29.13 -12.55
CA VAL A 470 7.63 -29.88 -13.19
C VAL A 470 8.74 -30.14 -12.17
N TYR A 471 9.10 -29.16 -11.35
CA TYR A 471 10.10 -29.34 -10.28
C TYR A 471 9.68 -30.39 -9.24
N ASN A 472 8.42 -30.37 -8.80
CA ASN A 472 7.89 -31.31 -7.79
C ASN A 472 7.86 -32.77 -8.26
N SER A 473 7.92 -33.02 -9.58
CA SER A 473 7.92 -34.37 -10.14
C SER A 473 9.30 -35.08 -10.11
N THR A 474 10.37 -34.40 -9.67
CA THR A 474 11.75 -34.94 -9.63
C THR A 474 12.29 -35.06 -8.19
N GLN A 475 13.18 -36.03 -7.92
CA GLN A 475 13.91 -36.06 -6.63
C GLN A 475 14.82 -34.83 -6.51
N LEU A 476 14.35 -33.80 -5.81
CA LEU A 476 15.06 -32.54 -5.65
C LEU A 476 16.24 -32.66 -4.67
N SER A 477 17.36 -32.01 -5.00
CA SER A 477 18.45 -31.76 -4.06
C SER A 477 17.99 -30.85 -2.92
N PRO A 478 18.68 -30.83 -1.76
CA PRO A 478 18.31 -29.97 -0.63
C PRO A 478 18.15 -28.48 -0.99
N LEU A 479 19.06 -27.96 -1.82
CA LEU A 479 19.01 -26.59 -2.32
C LEU A 479 17.73 -26.32 -3.13
N ARG A 480 17.36 -27.25 -4.01
CA ARG A 480 16.15 -27.11 -4.84
C ARG A 480 14.86 -27.23 -4.02
N LYS A 481 14.84 -28.04 -2.96
CA LYS A 481 13.71 -28.10 -2.02
C LYS A 481 13.52 -26.78 -1.27
N ALA A 482 14.62 -26.15 -0.83
CA ALA A 482 14.57 -24.85 -0.18
C ALA A 482 14.02 -23.78 -1.14
N ALA A 483 14.43 -23.80 -2.41
CA ALA A 483 13.95 -22.87 -3.43
C ALA A 483 12.47 -23.03 -3.77
N SER A 484 11.99 -24.26 -3.92
CA SER A 484 10.55 -24.53 -4.11
C SER A 484 9.74 -24.00 -2.94
N LYS A 485 10.14 -24.34 -1.70
CA LYS A 485 9.47 -23.86 -0.50
C LYS A 485 9.45 -22.32 -0.44
N PHE A 486 10.55 -21.67 -0.79
CA PHE A 486 10.64 -20.21 -0.80
C PHE A 486 9.64 -19.59 -1.78
N ILE A 487 9.49 -20.13 -3.00
CA ILE A 487 8.48 -19.66 -3.96
C ILE A 487 7.06 -19.97 -3.48
N ASP A 488 6.82 -21.16 -2.90
CA ASP A 488 5.51 -21.51 -2.32
C ASP A 488 5.13 -20.53 -1.20
N ASP A 489 6.10 -20.15 -0.35
CA ASP A 489 5.92 -19.17 0.72
C ASP A 489 5.63 -17.78 0.14
N ILE A 490 6.29 -17.37 -0.95
CA ILE A 490 5.99 -16.13 -1.67
C ILE A 490 4.56 -16.12 -2.21
N MET A 491 4.14 -17.20 -2.87
CA MET A 491 2.79 -17.32 -3.44
C MET A 491 1.73 -17.35 -2.35
N ALA A 492 1.97 -18.09 -1.26
CA ALA A 492 1.06 -18.13 -0.10
C ALA A 492 0.95 -16.76 0.57
N SER A 493 2.06 -16.01 0.67
CA SER A 493 2.05 -14.63 1.14
C SER A 493 1.17 -13.76 0.23
N ALA A 494 1.38 -13.81 -1.08
CA ALA A 494 0.65 -13.00 -2.04
C ALA A 494 -0.86 -13.29 -1.97
N SER A 495 -1.26 -14.57 -1.88
CA SER A 495 -2.67 -14.95 -1.74
C SER A 495 -3.31 -14.49 -0.42
N LYS A 496 -2.57 -14.43 0.68
CA LYS A 496 -3.09 -13.89 1.96
C LYS A 496 -3.29 -12.38 1.89
N GLU A 497 -2.33 -11.67 1.28
CA GLU A 497 -2.45 -10.23 1.01
C GLU A 497 -3.65 -9.95 0.11
N GLU A 498 -3.82 -10.71 -0.97
CA GLU A 498 -4.97 -10.60 -1.88
C GLU A 498 -6.30 -10.77 -1.15
N ARG A 499 -6.42 -11.79 -0.28
CA ARG A 499 -7.62 -11.96 0.55
C ARG A 499 -7.87 -10.78 1.48
N PHE A 500 -6.83 -10.22 2.09
CA PHE A 500 -6.97 -9.00 2.90
C PHE A 500 -7.48 -7.83 2.06
N TYR A 501 -7.02 -7.71 0.81
CA TYR A 501 -7.41 -6.63 -0.11
C TYR A 501 -8.85 -6.77 -0.60
N ASP A 502 -9.22 -7.93 -1.14
CA ASP A 502 -10.58 -8.23 -1.61
C ASP A 502 -11.60 -7.92 -0.51
N PHE A 503 -11.27 -8.36 0.70
CA PHE A 503 -12.09 -8.15 1.86
C PHE A 503 -12.20 -6.66 2.25
N THR A 504 -11.11 -5.90 2.15
CA THR A 504 -11.10 -4.46 2.42
C THR A 504 -11.90 -3.67 1.38
N GLN A 505 -11.90 -4.08 0.10
CA GLN A 505 -12.77 -3.48 -0.91
C GLN A 505 -14.25 -3.78 -0.65
N GLU A 506 -14.58 -5.03 -0.28
CA GLU A 506 -15.95 -5.38 0.12
C GLU A 506 -16.42 -4.54 1.32
N GLN A 507 -15.50 -4.22 2.25
CA GLN A 507 -15.78 -3.26 3.33
C GLN A 507 -16.10 -1.86 2.81
N GLU A 508 -15.36 -1.35 1.84
CA GLU A 508 -15.64 -0.03 1.26
C GLU A 508 -17.02 0.05 0.60
N GLU A 509 -17.42 -0.98 -0.14
CA GLU A 509 -18.73 -1.05 -0.78
C GLU A 509 -19.85 -1.03 0.28
N LYS A 510 -19.71 -1.84 1.32
CA LYS A 510 -20.64 -1.86 2.47
C LYS A 510 -20.73 -0.52 3.18
N LEU A 511 -19.60 0.19 3.33
CA LEU A 511 -19.56 1.52 3.94
C LEU A 511 -20.17 2.59 3.05
N THR A 512 -20.02 2.47 1.74
CA THR A 512 -20.67 3.38 0.78
C THR A 512 -22.19 3.27 0.91
N ALA A 513 -22.72 2.05 1.03
CA ALA A 513 -24.14 1.84 1.30
C ALA A 513 -24.58 2.45 2.66
N ILE A 514 -23.75 2.32 3.71
CA ILE A 514 -24.02 2.97 5.02
C ILE A 514 -24.10 4.49 4.87
N ARG A 515 -23.18 5.10 4.10
CA ARG A 515 -23.16 6.56 3.84
C ARG A 515 -24.46 7.02 3.18
N GLU A 516 -24.90 6.32 2.14
CA GLU A 516 -26.12 6.66 1.39
C GLU A 516 -27.35 6.62 2.29
N VAL A 517 -27.49 5.56 3.09
CA VAL A 517 -28.59 5.41 4.07
C VAL A 517 -28.54 6.50 5.15
N CYS A 518 -27.35 6.88 5.61
CA CYS A 518 -27.19 7.97 6.60
C CYS A 518 -27.58 9.33 6.02
N ILE A 519 -27.22 9.63 4.78
CA ILE A 519 -27.60 10.89 4.10
C ILE A 519 -29.13 10.96 3.97
N GLU A 520 -29.78 9.87 3.57
CA GLU A 520 -31.25 9.78 3.47
C GLU A 520 -31.93 10.04 4.83
N LEU A 521 -31.35 9.57 5.93
CA LEU A 521 -31.85 9.82 7.29
C LEU A 521 -31.72 11.29 7.73
N HIS A 522 -30.65 11.99 7.32
CA HIS A 522 -30.39 13.38 7.69
C HIS A 522 -31.05 14.41 6.77
N GLN A 523 -31.34 14.03 5.51
CA GLN A 523 -32.06 14.84 4.52
C GLN A 523 -33.33 14.12 4.05
N PRO A 524 -34.33 13.91 4.94
CA PRO A 524 -35.55 13.22 4.57
C PRO A 524 -36.26 14.01 3.46
N SER A 525 -36.62 13.34 2.37
CA SER A 525 -37.54 13.91 1.39
C SER A 525 -38.83 14.35 2.10
N ASN A 526 -39.40 15.50 1.70
CA ASN A 526 -40.59 16.11 2.34
C ASN A 526 -41.84 15.19 2.36
N ALA A 527 -41.76 13.98 1.79
CA ALA A 527 -42.82 12.97 1.71
C ALA A 527 -42.63 11.76 2.66
N ALA A 528 -41.53 11.67 3.42
CA ALA A 528 -41.24 10.48 4.24
C ALA A 528 -41.97 10.50 5.60
N GLY A 529 -42.91 9.56 5.80
CA GLY A 529 -43.60 9.33 7.09
C GLY A 529 -42.73 8.61 8.13
N ALA A 530 -43.21 8.53 9.38
CA ALA A 530 -42.50 7.87 10.49
C ALA A 530 -42.13 6.39 10.21
N ASP A 531 -43.02 5.65 9.53
CA ASP A 531 -42.81 4.25 9.14
C ASP A 531 -41.65 4.05 8.14
N GLN A 532 -41.37 5.06 7.31
CA GLN A 532 -40.23 5.04 6.39
C GLN A 532 -38.91 5.25 7.14
N ARG A 533 -38.89 6.14 8.14
CA ARG A 533 -37.69 6.39 8.97
C ARG A 533 -37.30 5.18 9.80
N ASP A 534 -38.28 4.47 10.37
CA ASP A 534 -38.04 3.25 11.15
C ASP A 534 -37.49 2.11 10.26
N LYS A 535 -37.98 1.99 9.01
CA LYS A 535 -37.44 1.06 8.01
C LYS A 535 -36.01 1.40 7.60
N THR A 536 -35.72 2.68 7.35
CA THR A 536 -34.36 3.14 7.00
C THR A 536 -33.39 2.95 8.18
N ALA A 537 -33.83 3.16 9.42
CA ALA A 537 -33.03 2.89 10.62
C ALA A 537 -32.73 1.39 10.81
N LEU A 538 -33.70 0.51 10.56
CA LEU A 538 -33.48 -0.95 10.63
C LEU A 538 -32.51 -1.43 9.54
N LEU A 539 -32.60 -0.87 8.33
CA LEU A 539 -31.65 -1.12 7.25
C LEU A 539 -30.23 -0.67 7.63
N LEU A 540 -30.10 0.50 8.26
CA LEU A 540 -28.83 1.00 8.75
C LEU A 540 -28.21 0.07 9.81
N LEU A 541 -29.01 -0.45 10.74
CA LEU A 541 -28.55 -1.42 11.75
C LEU A 541 -27.97 -2.67 11.10
N THR A 542 -28.71 -3.31 10.19
CA THR A 542 -28.23 -4.51 9.49
C THR A 542 -26.91 -4.23 8.75
N LYS A 543 -26.78 -3.07 8.11
CA LYS A 543 -25.53 -2.69 7.41
C LYS A 543 -24.36 -2.47 8.37
N LEU A 544 -24.61 -1.88 9.55
CA LEU A 544 -23.60 -1.71 10.59
C LEU A 544 -23.15 -3.04 11.21
N GLU A 545 -24.04 -4.02 11.32
CA GLU A 545 -23.69 -5.41 11.71
C GLU A 545 -22.75 -6.05 10.71
N GLU A 546 -23.10 -6.01 9.43
CA GLU A 546 -22.26 -6.53 8.34
C GLU A 546 -20.86 -5.88 8.34
N ALA A 547 -20.80 -4.56 8.53
CA ALA A 547 -19.55 -3.80 8.55
C ALA A 547 -18.71 -4.08 9.80
N THR A 548 -19.32 -4.25 10.98
CA THR A 548 -18.63 -4.56 12.24
C THR A 548 -18.03 -5.96 12.23
N MET A 549 -18.82 -6.95 11.81
CA MET A 549 -18.39 -8.33 11.62
C MET A 549 -17.17 -8.39 10.71
N ALA A 550 -17.24 -7.62 9.64
CA ALA A 550 -16.23 -7.70 8.64
C ALA A 550 -14.97 -6.92 9.02
N HIS A 551 -15.06 -5.77 9.68
CA HIS A 551 -13.90 -5.13 10.31
C HIS A 551 -13.11 -6.06 11.24
N LYS A 552 -13.79 -6.90 12.03
CA LYS A 552 -13.14 -7.92 12.86
C LYS A 552 -12.36 -8.92 12.01
N GLU A 553 -12.93 -9.34 10.88
CA GLU A 553 -12.27 -10.26 9.95
C GLU A 553 -11.09 -9.60 9.22
N THR A 554 -11.22 -8.34 8.79
CA THR A 554 -10.10 -7.54 8.25
C THR A 554 -8.92 -7.54 9.22
N PHE A 555 -9.19 -7.37 10.52
CA PHE A 555 -8.14 -7.41 11.54
C PHE A 555 -7.53 -8.82 11.69
N ASN A 556 -8.32 -9.89 11.69
CA ASN A 556 -7.79 -11.26 11.75
C ASN A 556 -6.90 -11.57 10.54
N LEU A 557 -7.29 -11.11 9.35
CA LEU A 557 -6.51 -11.24 8.12
C LEU A 557 -5.20 -10.44 8.20
N LEU A 558 -5.24 -9.23 8.78
CA LEU A 558 -4.05 -8.44 9.03
C LEU A 558 -3.09 -9.16 9.99
N GLU A 559 -3.57 -9.65 11.14
CA GLU A 559 -2.74 -10.41 12.10
C GLU A 559 -2.10 -11.63 11.44
N ALA A 560 -2.84 -12.34 10.59
CA ALA A 560 -2.32 -13.48 9.84
C ALA A 560 -1.21 -13.08 8.83
N SER A 561 -1.33 -11.91 8.19
CA SER A 561 -0.29 -11.34 7.32
C SER A 561 0.94 -10.91 8.13
N GLU A 562 0.74 -10.18 9.23
CA GLU A 562 1.80 -9.71 10.13
C GLU A 562 2.61 -10.87 10.73
N ALA A 563 1.91 -11.91 11.20
CA ALA A 563 2.54 -13.13 11.72
C ALA A 563 3.34 -13.87 10.65
N PHE A 564 2.87 -13.88 9.39
CA PHE A 564 3.58 -14.53 8.30
C PHE A 564 4.84 -13.76 7.89
N LYS A 565 4.76 -12.43 7.85
CA LYS A 565 5.87 -11.55 7.43
C LYS A 565 6.80 -11.15 8.59
N ASN A 566 6.49 -11.57 9.81
CA ASN A 566 7.21 -11.18 11.02
C ASN A 566 7.38 -9.64 11.14
N THR A 567 6.35 -8.90 10.76
CA THR A 567 6.36 -7.43 10.75
C THR A 567 5.00 -6.88 11.12
N ILE A 568 4.96 -5.66 11.65
CA ILE A 568 3.72 -4.97 12.03
C ILE A 568 3.44 -3.86 11.01
N PHE A 569 2.29 -3.92 10.35
CA PHE A 569 1.87 -2.91 9.39
C PHE A 569 1.17 -1.76 10.10
N ARG A 570 1.96 -0.86 10.69
CA ARG A 570 1.42 0.30 11.44
C ARG A 570 0.46 1.14 10.61
N ASP A 571 0.73 1.32 9.32
CA ASP A 571 -0.14 2.13 8.45
C ASP A 571 -1.49 1.46 8.19
N ARG A 572 -1.51 0.14 7.94
CA ARG A 572 -2.76 -0.62 7.81
C ARG A 572 -3.52 -0.67 9.13
N ARG A 573 -2.82 -0.88 10.26
CA ARG A 573 -3.41 -0.77 11.60
C ARG A 573 -4.00 0.61 11.84
N ALA A 574 -3.34 1.69 11.40
CA ALA A 574 -3.85 3.05 11.49
C ALA A 574 -5.09 3.27 10.61
N THR A 575 -5.13 2.72 9.40
CA THR A 575 -6.31 2.72 8.52
C THR A 575 -7.51 2.02 9.16
N ILE A 576 -7.29 0.81 9.67
CA ILE A 576 -8.30 0.03 10.41
C ILE A 576 -8.72 0.80 11.69
N PHE A 577 -7.79 1.41 12.41
CA PHE A 577 -8.11 2.20 13.60
C PHE A 577 -8.97 3.44 13.29
N ARG A 578 -8.65 4.17 12.22
CA ARG A 578 -9.47 5.31 11.75
C ARG A 578 -10.88 4.87 11.37
N TRP A 579 -11.01 3.72 10.70
CA TRP A 579 -12.32 3.10 10.45
C TRP A 579 -13.09 2.85 11.74
N ASN A 580 -12.41 2.24 12.72
CA ASN A 580 -13.01 1.89 13.99
C ASN A 580 -13.51 3.14 14.72
N ILE A 581 -12.71 4.21 14.72
CA ILE A 581 -13.10 5.53 15.21
C ILE A 581 -14.36 6.06 14.50
N GLY A 582 -14.39 6.04 13.16
CA GLY A 582 -15.50 6.56 12.35
C GLY A 582 -16.82 5.81 12.56
N THR A 583 -16.78 4.48 12.61
CA THR A 583 -17.97 3.65 12.83
C THR A 583 -18.50 3.77 14.26
N ARG A 584 -17.61 3.84 15.26
CA ARG A 584 -18.00 4.08 16.66
C ARG A 584 -18.69 5.42 16.84
N ARG A 585 -18.13 6.46 16.24
CA ARG A 585 -18.69 7.82 16.16
C ARG A 585 -20.16 7.78 15.70
N LEU A 586 -20.44 7.14 14.56
CA LEU A 586 -21.80 7.00 14.03
C LEU A 586 -22.75 6.26 14.99
N LEU A 587 -22.31 5.12 15.53
CA LEU A 587 -23.13 4.32 16.46
C LEU A 587 -23.47 5.11 17.75
N ASN A 588 -22.53 5.91 18.25
CA ASN A 588 -22.76 6.79 19.40
C ASN A 588 -23.78 7.90 19.10
N ASP A 589 -23.77 8.48 17.91
CA ASP A 589 -24.74 9.50 17.50
C ASP A 589 -26.15 8.91 17.39
N LEU A 590 -26.27 7.72 16.78
CA LEU A 590 -27.54 6.98 16.70
C LEU A 590 -28.09 6.66 18.09
N LEU A 591 -27.24 6.16 18.99
CA LEU A 591 -27.61 5.88 20.39
C LEU A 591 -28.08 7.15 21.11
N THR A 592 -27.39 8.28 20.91
CA THR A 592 -27.75 9.56 21.54
C THR A 592 -29.10 10.07 21.03
N GLY A 593 -29.31 10.05 19.72
CA GLY A 593 -30.55 10.50 19.10
C GLY A 593 -31.78 9.67 19.52
N LEU A 594 -31.59 8.37 19.74
CA LEU A 594 -32.66 7.45 20.16
C LEU A 594 -32.95 7.52 21.67
N SER A 595 -31.91 7.62 22.51
CA SER A 595 -32.06 7.73 23.98
C SER A 595 -32.73 9.03 24.42
N ALA A 596 -32.58 10.12 23.66
CA ALA A 596 -33.29 11.38 23.91
C ALA A 596 -34.80 11.33 23.58
N LYS A 597 -35.24 10.34 22.79
CA LYS A 597 -36.61 10.23 22.27
C LYS A 597 -37.44 9.08 22.85
N SER A 598 -36.87 8.21 23.67
CA SER A 598 -37.55 6.98 24.12
C SER A 598 -38.72 7.28 25.06
N SER A 599 -39.93 7.35 24.50
CA SER A 599 -41.15 6.85 25.14
C SER A 599 -41.04 5.33 25.26
N GLN A 600 -41.57 4.76 26.33
CA GLN A 600 -41.53 3.34 26.73
C GLN A 600 -42.09 2.35 25.68
N ASP A 601 -41.43 2.16 24.54
CA ASP A 601 -41.75 1.15 23.52
C ASP A 601 -40.67 0.05 23.47
N GLY A 602 -41.09 -1.21 23.58
CA GLY A 602 -40.20 -2.38 23.63
C GLY A 602 -39.33 -2.54 22.38
N LYS A 603 -39.74 -2.02 21.23
CA LYS A 603 -38.94 -2.01 19.99
C LYS A 603 -37.72 -1.08 20.08
N SER A 604 -37.88 0.08 20.72
CA SER A 604 -36.77 1.03 20.92
C SER A 604 -35.68 0.46 21.82
N ILE A 605 -36.07 -0.33 22.83
CA ILE A 605 -35.14 -1.01 23.74
C ILE A 605 -34.32 -2.08 23.01
N ALA A 606 -34.95 -2.88 22.14
CA ALA A 606 -34.25 -3.90 21.36
C ALA A 606 -33.21 -3.29 20.40
N ILE A 607 -33.55 -2.17 19.74
CA ILE A 607 -32.62 -1.44 18.86
C ILE A 607 -31.42 -0.88 19.66
N LEU A 608 -31.67 -0.31 20.84
CA LEU A 608 -30.59 0.19 21.71
C LEU A 608 -29.66 -0.93 22.18
N ASP A 609 -30.17 -2.12 22.47
CA ASP A 609 -29.35 -3.28 22.85
C ASP A 609 -28.47 -3.75 21.70
N GLN A 610 -29.03 -3.86 20.49
CA GLN A 610 -28.31 -4.24 19.28
C GLN A 610 -27.17 -3.25 18.93
N LEU A 611 -27.43 -1.94 19.03
CA LEU A 611 -26.41 -0.90 18.88
C LEU A 611 -25.28 -1.03 19.92
N GLY A 612 -25.62 -1.34 21.17
CA GLY A 612 -24.66 -1.57 22.23
C GLY A 612 -23.77 -2.80 21.98
N GLN A 613 -24.33 -3.89 21.44
CA GLN A 613 -23.58 -5.08 21.06
C GLN A 613 -22.60 -4.80 19.91
N LEU A 614 -22.99 -3.98 18.93
CA LEU A 614 -22.10 -3.62 17.83
C LEU A 614 -20.90 -2.80 18.28
N LEU A 615 -21.14 -1.80 19.12
CA LEU A 615 -20.06 -1.02 19.74
C LEU A 615 -19.10 -1.89 20.56
N ALA A 616 -19.62 -2.91 21.27
CA ALA A 616 -18.80 -3.85 22.01
C ALA A 616 -17.80 -4.60 21.12
N GLN A 617 -18.30 -5.09 19.97
CA GLN A 617 -17.48 -5.83 19.02
C GLN A 617 -16.42 -4.93 18.40
N LEU A 618 -16.79 -3.70 18.02
CA LEU A 618 -15.84 -2.69 17.54
C LEU A 618 -14.76 -2.39 18.55
N GLU A 619 -15.12 -2.24 19.83
CA GLU A 619 -14.12 -1.94 20.86
C GLU A 619 -13.20 -3.13 21.13
N GLY A 620 -13.71 -4.36 21.06
CA GLY A 620 -12.90 -5.57 21.10
C GLY A 620 -11.85 -5.62 19.99
N VAL A 621 -12.18 -5.16 18.77
CA VAL A 621 -11.20 -5.08 17.66
C VAL A 621 -10.24 -3.91 17.87
N ARG A 622 -10.72 -2.73 18.30
CA ARG A 622 -9.90 -1.56 18.62
C ARG A 622 -8.82 -1.88 19.65
N LEU A 623 -9.18 -2.60 20.70
CA LEU A 623 -8.26 -3.04 21.75
C LEU A 623 -7.23 -4.06 21.26
N LYS A 624 -7.42 -4.71 20.10
CA LYS A 624 -6.40 -5.57 19.49
C LYS A 624 -5.54 -4.85 18.46
N ILE A 625 -6.10 -3.86 17.75
CA ILE A 625 -5.34 -2.96 16.86
C ILE A 625 -4.36 -2.13 17.69
N PHE A 626 -4.89 -1.56 18.76
CA PHE A 626 -4.19 -0.75 19.74
C PHE A 626 -4.51 -1.26 21.15
N PRO A 627 -3.91 -2.41 21.55
CA PRO A 627 -3.93 -2.79 22.94
C PRO A 627 -3.16 -1.71 23.69
N PRO A 628 -3.65 -1.21 24.84
CA PRO A 628 -2.79 -0.46 25.74
C PRO A 628 -1.64 -1.40 26.12
N LEU A 629 -0.51 -1.33 25.38
CA LEU A 629 0.48 -2.40 25.24
C LEU A 629 0.95 -2.95 26.60
N PRO A 630 1.43 -4.22 26.67
CA PRO A 630 1.75 -4.92 27.92
C PRO A 630 2.71 -4.20 28.89
N THR A 631 3.47 -3.21 28.41
CA THR A 631 4.43 -2.44 29.21
C THR A 631 3.93 -1.04 29.61
N TRP A 632 2.87 -0.51 29.00
CA TRP A 632 2.33 0.81 29.30
C TRP A 632 1.49 0.80 30.56
N THR A 633 2.17 1.08 31.68
CA THR A 633 1.55 1.58 32.92
C THR A 633 1.21 3.06 32.76
N LEU A 634 0.28 3.58 33.55
CA LEU A 634 -0.02 5.01 33.58
C LEU A 634 1.27 5.86 33.64
N GLY A 635 1.38 6.89 32.79
CA GLY A 635 2.51 7.79 32.74
C GLY A 635 3.75 7.27 31.98
N HIS A 636 3.62 6.17 31.24
CA HIS A 636 4.71 5.63 30.41
C HIS A 636 4.95 6.48 29.14
N GLU A 637 3.93 7.19 28.65
CA GLU A 637 4.02 8.23 27.62
C GLU A 637 5.01 9.37 27.98
N TYR A 638 5.23 9.58 29.28
CA TYR A 638 6.21 10.54 29.81
C TYR A 638 7.59 9.92 30.07
N LYS A 639 7.76 8.60 29.85
CA LYS A 639 9.04 7.88 29.94
C LYS A 639 9.72 7.81 28.56
N PRO A 640 11.05 7.68 28.50
CA PRO A 640 11.79 7.62 27.23
C PRO A 640 11.27 6.55 26.26
N GLU A 641 10.93 5.36 26.75
CA GLU A 641 10.48 4.23 25.94
C GLU A 641 9.08 4.46 25.33
N GLY A 642 8.18 5.11 26.09
CA GLY A 642 6.86 5.49 25.60
C GLY A 642 6.91 6.67 24.64
N ALA A 643 7.79 7.65 24.89
CA ALA A 643 8.05 8.74 23.96
C ALA A 643 8.67 8.22 22.65
N GLU A 644 9.58 7.24 22.71
CA GLU A 644 10.14 6.58 21.52
C GLU A 644 9.11 5.73 20.77
N GLU A 645 8.18 5.06 21.44
CA GLU A 645 7.09 4.35 20.75
C GLU A 645 6.09 5.33 20.12
N LEU A 646 5.70 6.40 20.82
CA LEU A 646 4.80 7.43 20.30
C LEU A 646 5.37 8.15 19.06
N LYS A 647 6.70 8.32 18.97
CA LYS A 647 7.37 8.84 17.77
C LYS A 647 7.23 7.95 16.53
N LYS A 648 6.90 6.66 16.70
CA LYS A 648 6.70 5.71 15.58
C LYS A 648 5.30 5.76 14.99
N TRP A 649 4.40 6.55 15.58
CA TRP A 649 3.04 6.79 15.10
C TRP A 649 2.94 8.25 14.60
N PRO A 650 1.94 8.59 13.75
CA PRO A 650 1.74 9.96 13.33
C PRO A 650 1.56 10.90 14.53
N LYS A 651 2.05 12.14 14.41
CA LYS A 651 1.97 13.14 15.48
C LYS A 651 0.52 13.38 15.92
N ASP A 652 0.29 13.47 17.23
CA ASP A 652 -1.02 13.67 17.87
C ASP A 652 -2.07 12.58 17.60
N PHE A 653 -1.66 11.45 16.99
CA PHE A 653 -2.56 10.35 16.62
C PHE A 653 -3.31 9.74 17.81
N PHE A 654 -2.78 9.86 19.03
CA PHE A 654 -3.36 9.34 20.26
C PHE A 654 -3.78 10.43 21.26
N ALA A 655 -3.81 11.70 20.86
CA ALA A 655 -4.08 12.80 21.79
C ALA A 655 -5.49 12.68 22.42
N GLU A 656 -6.48 12.24 21.64
CA GLU A 656 -7.84 11.96 22.12
C GLU A 656 -7.83 10.74 23.06
N GLU A 657 -7.14 9.65 22.72
CA GLU A 657 -7.09 8.42 23.51
C GLU A 657 -6.35 8.58 24.85
N LEU A 658 -5.28 9.38 24.90
CA LEU A 658 -4.51 9.66 26.13
C LEU A 658 -5.34 10.48 27.13
N ALA A 659 -6.03 11.53 26.66
CA ALA A 659 -6.92 12.34 27.51
C ALA A 659 -8.10 11.53 28.08
N GLU A 660 -8.55 10.49 27.37
CA GLU A 660 -9.60 9.57 27.83
C GLU A 660 -9.09 8.56 28.87
N LEU A 661 -7.81 8.20 28.80
CA LEU A 661 -7.18 7.27 29.72
C LEU A 661 -7.07 7.89 31.13
N GLU A 662 -6.75 9.19 31.20
CA GLU A 662 -6.75 9.97 32.44
C GLU A 662 -8.16 10.03 33.07
N PHE A 663 -9.20 10.27 32.27
CA PHE A 663 -10.58 10.32 32.76
C PHE A 663 -11.09 8.98 33.31
N MET A 664 -10.71 7.85 32.70
CA MET A 664 -11.07 6.50 33.17
C MET A 664 -10.51 6.21 34.56
N CYS A 665 -9.29 6.67 34.84
CA CYS A 665 -8.69 6.57 36.17
C CYS A 665 -9.48 7.35 37.21
N ASP A 666 -9.90 8.57 36.88
CA ASP A 666 -10.73 9.40 37.76
C ASP A 666 -12.09 8.73 38.06
N LEU A 667 -12.72 8.12 37.04
CA LEU A 667 -13.99 7.41 37.20
C LEU A 667 -13.85 6.15 38.06
N PHE A 668 -12.80 5.35 37.83
CA PHE A 668 -12.52 4.14 38.62
C PHE A 668 -12.21 4.49 40.08
N ALA A 669 -11.37 5.50 40.33
CA ALA A 669 -11.08 5.99 41.67
C ALA A 669 -12.37 6.43 42.40
N ALA A 670 -13.23 7.20 41.73
CA ALA A 670 -14.52 7.60 42.29
C ALA A 670 -15.45 6.40 42.57
N ALA A 671 -15.40 5.35 41.75
CA ALA A 671 -16.20 4.14 41.94
C ALA A 671 -15.74 3.32 43.16
N MET A 672 -14.42 3.21 43.36
CA MET A 672 -13.81 2.54 44.51
C MET A 672 -14.05 3.28 45.84
N GLU A 673 -14.14 4.62 45.80
CA GLU A 673 -14.50 5.47 46.94
C GLU A 673 -15.97 5.31 47.41
N SER A 674 -16.77 4.45 46.77
CA SER A 674 -18.19 4.23 47.11
C SER A 674 -19.03 5.52 47.15
N ASN A 675 -18.72 6.50 46.30
CA ASN A 675 -19.49 7.74 46.15
C ASN A 675 -20.25 7.74 44.80
N PRO A 676 -21.50 7.23 44.75
CA PRO A 676 -22.24 7.07 43.51
C PRO A 676 -22.52 8.38 42.80
N THR A 677 -22.77 9.45 43.56
CA THR A 677 -23.07 10.79 43.03
C THR A 677 -21.86 11.43 42.36
N LYS A 678 -20.65 11.26 42.91
CA LYS A 678 -19.40 11.74 42.29
C LYS A 678 -19.13 11.03 40.95
N CYS A 679 -19.32 9.72 40.87
CA CYS A 679 -19.23 8.98 39.61
C CYS A 679 -20.26 9.46 38.58
N TYR A 680 -21.52 9.62 39.01
CA TYR A 680 -22.61 10.05 38.14
C TYR A 680 -22.34 11.43 37.55
N ASN A 681 -21.95 12.40 38.38
CA ASN A 681 -21.66 13.76 37.93
C ASN A 681 -20.43 13.84 37.00
N LEU A 682 -19.36 13.06 37.27
CA LEU A 682 -18.19 13.00 36.39
C LEU A 682 -18.55 12.48 35.00
N ALA A 683 -19.42 11.47 34.94
CA ALA A 683 -19.84 10.89 33.68
C ALA A 683 -20.90 11.71 32.95
N GLU A 684 -21.91 12.26 33.65
CA GLU A 684 -22.90 13.16 33.06
C GLU A 684 -22.20 14.39 32.47
N LYS A 685 -21.29 15.01 33.22
CA LYS A 685 -20.46 16.11 32.73
C LYS A 685 -19.66 15.71 31.50
N ARG A 686 -19.01 14.54 31.48
CA ARG A 686 -18.28 14.07 30.28
C ARG A 686 -19.21 13.83 29.10
N VAL A 687 -20.42 13.33 29.34
CA VAL A 687 -21.45 13.06 28.32
C VAL A 687 -21.98 14.34 27.69
N THR A 688 -22.12 15.40 28.49
CA THR A 688 -22.55 16.73 28.05
C THR A 688 -21.42 17.51 27.39
N ASP A 689 -20.22 17.48 27.98
CA ASP A 689 -19.03 18.21 27.51
C ASP A 689 -18.42 17.57 26.25
N ASN A 690 -18.60 16.25 26.07
CA ASN A 690 -18.18 15.51 24.88
C ASN A 690 -19.36 14.73 24.29
N GLN A 691 -20.18 15.42 23.48
CA GLN A 691 -20.98 14.78 22.40
C GLN A 691 -20.04 14.24 21.30
N GLY A 692 -19.07 13.45 21.72
CA GLY A 692 -17.81 13.30 21.04
C GLY A 692 -17.43 11.85 20.78
N PRO A 693 -16.40 11.68 19.95
CA PRO A 693 -16.14 10.48 19.16
C PRO A 693 -15.61 9.23 19.88
N SER A 694 -15.33 9.29 21.17
CA SER A 694 -14.51 8.27 21.84
C SER A 694 -15.33 7.04 22.28
N SER A 695 -14.67 5.89 22.41
CA SER A 695 -15.26 4.65 22.97
C SER A 695 -15.50 4.76 24.48
N MET A 696 -14.78 5.67 25.15
CA MET A 696 -14.92 5.92 26.57
C MET A 696 -16.17 6.73 26.91
N SER A 697 -16.69 7.55 26.00
CA SER A 697 -18.00 8.20 26.18
C SER A 697 -19.14 7.18 26.28
N PHE A 698 -19.07 6.09 25.51
CA PHE A 698 -19.98 4.94 25.64
C PHE A 698 -19.70 4.12 26.90
N TYR A 699 -18.44 3.81 27.24
CA TYR A 699 -18.11 3.12 28.51
C TYR A 699 -18.66 3.86 29.72
N CYS A 700 -18.59 5.20 29.71
CA CYS A 700 -19.07 6.05 30.79
C CYS A 700 -20.59 6.24 30.76
N ARG A 701 -21.21 6.36 29.58
CA ARG A 701 -22.68 6.31 29.44
C ARG A 701 -23.22 4.98 29.90
N PHE A 702 -22.60 3.88 29.49
CA PHE A 702 -23.01 2.53 29.84
C PHE A 702 -22.79 2.27 31.33
N LEU A 703 -21.61 2.50 31.89
CA LEU A 703 -21.39 2.34 33.34
C LEU A 703 -22.30 3.25 34.16
N CYS A 704 -22.60 4.47 33.72
CA CYS A 704 -23.40 5.40 34.51
C CYS A 704 -24.89 5.21 34.33
N THR A 705 -25.36 4.81 33.14
CA THR A 705 -26.73 4.36 32.92
C THR A 705 -26.98 3.03 33.64
N ASN A 706 -26.02 2.09 33.62
CA ASN A 706 -26.15 0.81 34.34
C ASN A 706 -25.99 0.96 35.85
N LYS A 707 -25.12 1.84 36.36
CA LYS A 707 -25.06 2.17 37.79
C LYS A 707 -26.34 2.88 38.23
N ALA A 708 -26.88 3.76 37.40
CA ALA A 708 -28.19 4.37 37.65
C ALA A 708 -29.33 3.36 37.61
N VAL A 709 -29.29 2.31 36.78
CA VAL A 709 -30.34 1.27 36.76
C VAL A 709 -30.17 0.27 37.91
N VAL A 710 -28.96 -0.27 38.13
CA VAL A 710 -28.66 -1.32 39.12
C VAL A 710 -28.59 -0.79 40.56
N CYS A 711 -28.50 0.53 40.74
CA CYS A 711 -28.51 1.18 42.06
C CYS A 711 -29.79 1.97 42.35
N ARG A 712 -30.83 1.91 41.51
CA ARG A 712 -32.14 2.47 41.86
C ARG A 712 -32.94 1.48 42.70
N ASP A 713 -33.75 2.04 43.59
CA ASP A 713 -34.64 1.26 44.46
C ASP A 713 -35.67 0.45 43.65
N ASP A 714 -36.17 1.00 42.53
CA ASP A 714 -37.14 0.35 41.64
C ASP A 714 -36.61 -0.94 40.96
N TRP A 715 -35.32 -0.99 40.63
CA TRP A 715 -34.68 -2.19 40.08
C TRP A 715 -34.48 -3.24 41.16
N MET A 716 -34.17 -2.84 42.39
CA MET A 716 -34.00 -3.75 43.54
C MET A 716 -35.32 -4.39 44.01
N GLU A 717 -36.46 -3.89 43.52
CA GLU A 717 -37.81 -4.42 43.73
C GLU A 717 -38.26 -5.44 42.66
N LYS A 718 -37.51 -5.56 41.54
CA LYS A 718 -37.79 -6.55 40.49
C LYS A 718 -37.47 -7.98 40.93
N ASP A 719 -38.12 -8.96 40.30
CA ASP A 719 -37.82 -10.38 40.55
C ASP A 719 -36.35 -10.71 40.22
N TRP A 720 -35.87 -11.83 40.78
CA TRP A 720 -34.48 -12.20 40.61
C TRP A 720 -34.13 -12.60 39.16
N GLU A 721 -35.05 -13.20 38.40
CA GLU A 721 -34.77 -13.62 37.03
C GLU A 721 -34.55 -12.40 36.12
N GLU A 722 -35.38 -11.37 36.23
CA GLU A 722 -35.23 -10.10 35.52
C GLU A 722 -33.93 -9.39 35.91
N ARG A 723 -33.60 -9.34 37.21
CA ARG A 723 -32.33 -8.74 37.68
C ARG A 723 -31.11 -9.54 37.18
N ASN A 724 -31.17 -10.87 37.25
CA ASN A 724 -30.08 -11.75 36.83
C ASN A 724 -29.86 -11.72 35.32
N GLN A 725 -30.93 -11.61 34.51
CA GLN A 725 -30.81 -11.47 33.06
C GLN A 725 -30.06 -10.18 32.68
N VAL A 726 -30.40 -9.06 33.31
CA VAL A 726 -29.68 -7.79 33.12
C VAL A 726 -28.21 -7.96 33.48
N VAL A 727 -27.90 -8.55 34.64
CA VAL A 727 -26.50 -8.75 35.10
C VAL A 727 -25.70 -9.70 34.18
N GLU A 728 -26.28 -10.81 33.72
CA GLU A 728 -25.59 -11.78 32.85
C GLU A 728 -25.22 -11.18 31.49
N GLN A 729 -26.11 -10.39 30.89
CA GLN A 729 -25.82 -9.65 29.66
C GLN A 729 -24.62 -8.70 29.85
N LYS A 730 -24.50 -8.04 31.01
CA LYS A 730 -23.36 -7.14 31.30
C LYS A 730 -22.07 -7.90 31.56
N LEU A 731 -22.13 -9.07 32.19
CA LEU A 731 -20.95 -9.92 32.42
C LEU A 731 -20.37 -10.48 31.11
N GLN A 732 -21.22 -10.86 30.16
CA GLN A 732 -20.78 -11.31 28.84
C GLN A 732 -19.98 -10.22 28.11
N TRP A 733 -20.41 -8.96 28.23
CA TRP A 733 -19.71 -7.81 27.67
C TRP A 733 -18.34 -7.55 28.33
N LEU A 734 -18.30 -7.54 29.67
CA LEU A 734 -17.05 -7.36 30.42
C LEU A 734 -16.03 -8.47 30.13
N LYS A 735 -16.49 -9.70 29.84
CA LYS A 735 -15.63 -10.80 29.39
C LYS A 735 -14.97 -10.52 28.04
N ILE A 736 -15.74 -10.05 27.06
CA ILE A 736 -15.23 -9.67 25.72
C ILE A 736 -14.16 -8.58 25.85
N MET A 737 -14.42 -7.56 26.67
CA MET A 737 -13.46 -6.48 26.93
C MET A 737 -12.21 -6.97 27.64
N ARG A 738 -12.36 -7.79 28.68
CA ARG A 738 -11.24 -8.41 29.41
C ARG A 738 -10.33 -9.23 28.49
N GLU A 739 -10.91 -9.98 27.56
CA GLU A 739 -10.16 -10.80 26.60
C GLU A 739 -9.39 -9.97 25.57
N GLY A 740 -9.86 -8.77 25.24
CA GLY A 740 -9.18 -7.83 24.35
C GLY A 740 -8.10 -6.95 25.02
N CYS A 741 -7.96 -7.00 26.35
CA CYS A 741 -7.13 -6.07 27.12
C CYS A 741 -5.86 -6.68 27.71
N THR A 742 -4.90 -5.81 28.05
CA THR A 742 -3.66 -6.16 28.77
C THR A 742 -3.89 -6.45 30.25
N GLU A 743 -2.90 -7.01 30.95
CA GLU A 743 -3.02 -7.51 32.32
C GLU A 743 -3.49 -6.45 33.35
N LEU A 744 -3.04 -5.19 33.19
CA LEU A 744 -3.46 -4.07 34.04
C LEU A 744 -4.95 -3.74 33.87
N TRP A 745 -5.41 -3.68 32.62
CA TRP A 745 -6.81 -3.40 32.28
C TRP A 745 -7.71 -4.58 32.56
N ARG A 746 -7.21 -5.80 32.36
CA ARG A 746 -7.84 -7.05 32.78
C ARG A 746 -8.21 -6.98 34.26
N GLY A 747 -7.32 -6.51 35.15
CA GLY A 747 -7.62 -6.32 36.57
C GLY A 747 -8.75 -5.31 36.84
N THR A 748 -8.82 -4.22 36.06
CA THR A 748 -9.91 -3.23 36.16
C THR A 748 -11.26 -3.83 35.76
N PHE A 749 -11.32 -4.55 34.63
CA PHE A 749 -12.54 -5.23 34.18
C PHE A 749 -12.93 -6.39 35.11
N GLU A 750 -11.96 -7.11 35.67
CA GLU A 750 -12.20 -8.13 36.69
C GLU A 750 -12.82 -7.53 37.95
N GLY A 751 -12.36 -6.36 38.40
CA GLY A 751 -12.99 -5.63 39.50
C GLY A 751 -14.46 -5.30 39.25
N TRP A 752 -14.80 -4.84 38.04
CA TRP A 752 -16.20 -4.62 37.64
C TRP A 752 -17.00 -5.91 37.54
N MET A 753 -16.43 -6.98 36.98
CA MET A 753 -17.09 -8.29 36.91
C MET A 753 -17.43 -8.80 38.31
N LEU A 754 -16.48 -8.72 39.25
CA LEU A 754 -16.69 -9.10 40.65
C LEU A 754 -17.79 -8.27 41.32
N TRP A 755 -17.86 -6.97 41.01
CA TRP A 755 -18.93 -6.09 41.51
C TRP A 755 -20.31 -6.50 40.99
N TYR A 756 -20.44 -6.79 39.69
CA TYR A 756 -21.69 -7.28 39.09
C TYR A 756 -22.07 -8.67 39.64
N GLU A 757 -21.10 -9.57 39.80
CA GLU A 757 -21.30 -10.88 40.43
C GLU A 757 -21.77 -10.76 41.89
N ALA A 758 -21.30 -9.77 42.63
CA ALA A 758 -21.77 -9.49 43.98
C ALA A 758 -23.24 -9.02 44.01
N LYS A 759 -23.68 -8.26 42.99
CA LYS A 759 -25.07 -7.80 42.84
C LYS A 759 -26.03 -8.86 42.29
N ARG A 760 -25.50 -9.93 41.71
CA ARG A 760 -26.26 -11.11 41.21
C ARG A 760 -26.90 -11.94 42.34
N LYS A 761 -26.40 -11.84 43.56
CA LYS A 761 -26.81 -12.69 44.69
C LYS A 761 -28.28 -12.45 45.06
N LYS A 762 -29.06 -13.55 45.18
CA LYS A 762 -30.43 -13.53 45.72
C LYS A 762 -30.44 -12.93 47.13
N LYS A 763 -31.47 -12.16 47.47
CA LYS A 763 -31.70 -11.75 48.86
C LYS A 763 -32.03 -12.98 49.71
N ASP A 764 -31.73 -12.94 51.00
CA ASP A 764 -31.98 -14.07 51.90
C ASP A 764 -33.48 -14.44 51.95
N ASP A 765 -34.37 -13.45 51.83
CA ASP A 765 -35.84 -13.65 51.79
C ASP A 765 -36.32 -14.35 50.51
N GLU A 766 -35.66 -14.09 49.38
CA GLU A 766 -35.95 -14.75 48.09
C GLU A 766 -35.46 -16.19 48.10
N LYS A 767 -34.31 -16.43 48.73
CA LYS A 767 -33.75 -17.75 48.98
C LYS A 767 -34.68 -18.58 49.88
N ALA A 768 -35.20 -17.96 50.95
CA ALA A 768 -36.16 -18.59 51.86
C ALA A 768 -37.50 -18.89 51.18
N SER A 769 -37.94 -18.01 50.27
CA SER A 769 -39.16 -18.23 49.46
C SER A 769 -38.99 -19.42 48.49
N ASP A 770 -37.85 -19.53 47.80
CA ASP A 770 -37.56 -20.67 46.92
C ASP A 770 -37.46 -21.98 47.71
N GLU A 771 -36.82 -21.95 48.88
CA GLU A 771 -36.74 -23.10 49.79
C GLU A 771 -38.14 -23.51 50.29
N ALA A 772 -39.01 -22.55 50.59
CA ALA A 772 -40.40 -22.81 51.00
C ALA A 772 -41.24 -23.41 49.86
N VAL A 773 -41.10 -22.90 48.63
CA VAL A 773 -41.77 -23.43 47.44
C VAL A 773 -41.30 -24.86 47.13
N GLU A 774 -40.00 -25.11 47.24
CA GLU A 774 -39.42 -26.44 47.05
C GLU A 774 -39.88 -27.42 48.15
N LEU A 775 -39.97 -26.97 49.41
CA LEU A 775 -40.53 -27.76 50.51
C LEU A 775 -42.02 -28.11 50.26
N LEU A 776 -42.78 -27.16 49.70
CA LEU A 776 -44.19 -27.36 49.33
C LEU A 776 -44.34 -28.34 48.16
N ARG A 777 -43.43 -28.28 47.18
CA ARG A 777 -43.35 -29.21 46.05
C ARG A 777 -43.02 -30.62 46.54
N GLN A 778 -42.02 -30.76 47.41
CA GLN A 778 -41.63 -32.03 48.02
C GLN A 778 -42.76 -32.61 48.88
N ASN A 779 -43.44 -31.78 49.67
CA ASN A 779 -44.62 -32.20 50.45
C ASN A 779 -45.77 -32.65 49.54
N SER A 780 -46.01 -31.96 48.42
CA SER A 780 -47.02 -32.33 47.43
C SER A 780 -46.67 -33.63 46.70
N GLU A 781 -45.40 -33.86 46.39
CA GLU A 781 -44.91 -35.14 45.85
C GLU A 781 -45.01 -36.28 46.87
N MET A 782 -44.74 -36.00 48.14
CA MET A 782 -44.88 -36.96 49.23
C MET A 782 -46.36 -37.35 49.45
N GLU A 783 -47.27 -36.37 49.39
CA GLU A 783 -48.73 -36.58 49.38
C GLU A 783 -49.17 -37.39 48.15
N ARG A 784 -48.67 -37.07 46.95
CA ARG A 784 -48.93 -37.86 45.73
C ARG A 784 -48.45 -39.30 45.87
N LYS A 785 -47.26 -39.53 46.46
CA LYS A 785 -46.74 -40.88 46.76
C LYS A 785 -47.61 -41.60 47.79
N LYS A 786 -48.03 -40.94 48.86
CA LYS A 786 -48.95 -41.51 49.88
C LYS A 786 -50.31 -41.88 49.28
N ARG A 787 -50.84 -41.05 48.38
CA ARG A 787 -52.09 -41.36 47.65
C ARG A 787 -51.94 -42.55 46.71
N ARG A 788 -50.80 -42.67 46.02
CA ARG A 788 -50.45 -43.85 45.18
C ARG A 788 -50.21 -45.14 45.96
N GLN A 789 -50.04 -45.08 47.29
CA GLN A 789 -49.92 -46.26 48.15
C GLN A 789 -51.23 -46.63 48.85
N ARG A 790 -52.26 -45.75 48.80
CA ARG A 790 -53.59 -45.98 49.37
C ARG A 790 -54.61 -46.49 48.34
N PHE A 791 -54.29 -46.38 47.06
CA PHE A 791 -54.90 -47.09 45.93
C PHE A 791 -53.93 -48.15 45.46
#